data_AF-A0A833JHP8-F1
#
_entry.id   AF-A0A833JHP8-F1
#
_cell.length_a   1.000
_cell.length_b   1.000
_cell.length_c   1.000
_cell.angle_alpha   90.00
_cell.angle_beta   90.00
_cell.angle_gamma   90.00
#
_symmetry.space_group_name_H-M   'P 1'
#
loop_
_entity.id
_entity.type
_entity.pdbx_description
1 polymer ?
#
loop_
_entity_poly.entity_id
_entity_poly.type
_entity_poly.pdbx_seq_one_letter_code
_entity_poly.pdbx_strand_id
1 'polypeptide(L)'
;MSNISILNKEKCRIFLLEKGDTLRQMYADAFKRAEYQLITPFSEKEELTDKLKNEYVDWCVLSLDSFRGLNLTEILENLFSSSNNSDLLISFINDKVDDNLLPILFESGIFCNFEKSYTIAPFEEQLSFLLKYVHLYKGDFTLISAEYIRSSLKRRKFYGSLLDFEDALQEVYPGNHLLLIKLCEAQCLNSKYGAAVSSLAQAEFIEPKSKPAADLLRKKYLKLMQEDNVAIANNILGIKDCLIIDPDTDIHHNVIENLSKLGISECQCFENGDLAYKYLETNIEPKLIIMEWKIPIISGVALIQRIRTKLGFNQCMIMIISSLIKKHDLSLLQEMGVDAVLEKPFDASQLAKELIGIIHHSLKPSEQRSLERKIRLFLANNKTGEAERMIAEYVNIPEISNGAKLQIRAEYEYSLNRFDDALNHGLEALKLCGKSVILLTLLGKCFLKIKDFKNASSAFKNAHELSPYNVDRMLTLISLYIEDGSLEKATEILQKVKTVDEKRQDVIEIECRLAIEKSETSSATKLFQMLDSLSGIVGMINNDAVSRIHSGKYEQGIKLYHQALKSLPEDSIEYCAIVNYNLGLAYARYGDLDQCLNTLIKINPPSTIKIHQKYLSLQEKVRTSINNGTKLEFQEMAVKKVESVPAEDKVTYTFEEIIKKFGIKKGLRCCYKIYYRSEDVMKL
;
A
#
# COMPACT_ATOMS: atom_id res chain seq x y z
N MET A 1 -6.06 19.03 4.92
CA MET A 1 -6.26 20.33 4.25
C MET A 1 -4.90 20.96 4.09
N SER A 2 -4.41 21.15 2.86
CA SER A 2 -3.09 21.68 2.58
C SER A 2 -2.97 23.13 3.07
N ASN A 3 -1.91 23.43 3.82
CA ASN A 3 -1.47 24.80 4.08
C ASN A 3 -1.01 25.41 2.74
N ILE A 4 -1.92 26.03 2.00
CA ILE A 4 -1.57 26.76 0.77
C ILE A 4 -1.03 28.12 1.23
N SER A 5 0.29 28.21 1.46
CA SER A 5 0.94 29.41 2.03
C SER A 5 0.57 30.69 1.28
N ILE A 6 0.48 30.62 -0.06
CA ILE A 6 0.09 31.74 -0.93
C ILE A 6 -1.34 32.27 -0.68
N LEU A 7 -2.28 31.47 -0.16
CA LEU A 7 -3.62 31.96 0.19
C LEU A 7 -3.65 32.67 1.55
N ASN A 8 -2.66 32.44 2.42
CA ASN A 8 -2.54 33.13 3.69
C ASN A 8 -1.76 34.44 3.51
N LYS A 9 -2.44 35.45 2.97
CA LYS A 9 -1.83 36.71 2.55
C LYS A 9 -1.11 37.50 3.65
N GLU A 10 -1.52 37.30 4.90
CA GLU A 10 -0.88 37.92 6.08
C GLU A 10 0.45 37.25 6.45
N LYS A 11 0.58 35.94 6.19
CA LYS A 11 1.76 35.16 6.55
C LYS A 11 2.70 34.89 5.38
N CYS A 12 2.19 34.95 4.14
CA CYS A 12 2.96 34.69 2.93
C CYS A 12 4.06 35.74 2.74
N ARG A 13 5.31 35.32 2.90
CA ARG A 13 6.49 36.16 2.71
C ARG A 13 6.96 36.12 1.26
N ILE A 14 6.93 37.29 0.62
CA ILE A 14 7.25 37.45 -0.80
C ILE A 14 8.55 38.23 -0.95
N PHE A 15 9.52 37.65 -1.66
CA PHE A 15 10.72 38.35 -2.12
C PHE A 15 10.55 38.73 -3.58
N LEU A 16 10.71 40.01 -3.90
CA LEU A 16 10.50 40.55 -5.24
C LEU A 16 11.80 41.15 -5.78
N LEU A 17 12.34 40.61 -6.87
CA LEU A 17 13.55 41.12 -7.52
C LEU A 17 13.22 41.80 -8.84
N GLU A 18 13.51 43.09 -8.94
CA GLU A 18 13.39 43.87 -10.18
C GLU A 18 14.41 45.02 -10.16
N LYS A 19 15.24 45.14 -11.20
CA LYS A 19 16.27 46.18 -11.29
C LYS A 19 15.68 47.57 -11.37
N GLY A 20 14.61 47.76 -12.14
CA GLY A 20 13.99 49.07 -12.33
C GLY A 20 13.15 49.52 -11.14
N ASP A 21 13.51 50.63 -10.48
CA ASP A 21 12.84 51.14 -9.28
C ASP A 21 11.33 51.34 -9.47
N THR A 22 10.91 51.97 -10.57
CA THR A 22 9.50 52.22 -10.87
C THR A 22 8.70 50.93 -11.03
N LEU A 23 9.27 49.94 -11.73
CA LEU A 23 8.63 48.63 -11.93
C LEU A 23 8.58 47.83 -10.62
N ARG A 24 9.68 47.86 -9.85
CA ARG A 24 9.77 47.20 -8.54
C ARG A 24 8.70 47.72 -7.56
N GLN A 25 8.53 49.04 -7.49
CA GLN A 25 7.48 49.65 -6.66
C GLN A 25 6.08 49.28 -7.17
N MET A 26 5.86 49.33 -8.48
CA MET A 26 4.58 48.96 -9.09
C MET A 26 4.19 47.51 -8.80
N TYR A 27 5.10 46.56 -8.95
CA TYR A 27 4.84 45.15 -8.63
C TYR A 27 4.57 44.94 -7.14
N ALA A 28 5.36 45.58 -6.26
CA ALA A 28 5.14 45.52 -4.82
C ALA A 28 3.76 46.07 -4.42
N ASP A 29 3.33 47.18 -5.02
CA ASP A 29 2.03 47.79 -4.75
C ASP A 29 0.85 46.94 -5.27
N ALA A 30 1.03 46.22 -6.38
CA ALA A 30 0.04 45.25 -6.86
C ALA A 30 -0.17 44.12 -5.84
N PHE A 31 0.90 43.58 -5.24
CA PHE A 31 0.79 42.58 -4.18
C PHE A 31 0.11 43.14 -2.92
N LYS A 32 0.42 44.37 -2.51
CA LYS A 32 -0.25 45.02 -1.36
C LYS A 32 -1.75 45.21 -1.61
N ARG A 33 -2.14 45.62 -2.82
CA ARG A 33 -3.56 45.75 -3.21
C ARG A 33 -4.27 44.41 -3.29
N ALA A 34 -3.53 43.34 -3.60
CA ALA A 34 -3.99 41.97 -3.44
C ALA A 34 -3.99 41.49 -1.99
N GLU A 35 -3.75 42.36 -1.00
CA GLU A 35 -3.77 42.16 0.46
C GLU A 35 -2.58 41.38 1.05
N TYR A 36 -1.49 41.21 0.30
CA TYR A 36 -0.25 40.66 0.88
C TYR A 36 0.45 41.69 1.76
N GLN A 37 0.89 41.27 2.95
CA GLN A 37 1.46 42.17 3.95
C GLN A 37 2.99 42.12 4.00
N LEU A 38 3.61 41.00 3.62
CA LEU A 38 5.03 40.72 3.83
C LEU A 38 5.80 40.68 2.50
N ILE A 39 5.93 41.83 1.82
CA ILE A 39 6.70 41.95 0.57
C ILE A 39 8.04 42.64 0.83
N THR A 40 9.14 41.99 0.42
CA THR A 40 10.49 42.56 0.47
C THR A 40 11.03 42.74 -0.95
N PRO A 41 11.18 43.99 -1.43
CA PRO A 41 11.75 44.27 -2.75
C PRO A 41 13.29 44.30 -2.72
N PHE A 42 13.93 43.83 -3.79
CA PHE A 42 15.37 43.83 -4.00
C PHE A 42 15.71 44.37 -5.40
N SER A 43 16.82 45.08 -5.52
CA SER A 43 17.39 45.51 -6.81
C SER A 43 18.48 44.56 -7.31
N GLU A 44 19.21 43.91 -6.40
CA GLU A 44 20.35 43.04 -6.69
C GLU A 44 20.08 41.59 -6.25
N LYS A 45 20.51 40.63 -7.07
CA LYS A 45 20.27 39.20 -6.81
C LYS A 45 21.09 38.66 -5.64
N GLU A 46 22.28 39.23 -5.41
CA GLU A 46 23.19 38.85 -4.33
C GLU A 46 22.55 39.14 -2.97
N GLU A 47 21.89 40.29 -2.82
CA GLU A 47 21.17 40.67 -1.59
C GLU A 47 20.00 39.74 -1.32
N LEU A 48 19.21 39.42 -2.36
CA LEU A 48 18.11 38.46 -2.24
C LEU A 48 18.63 37.09 -1.80
N THR A 49 19.70 36.61 -2.43
CA THR A 49 20.26 35.28 -2.16
C THR A 49 20.82 35.18 -0.74
N ASP A 50 21.49 36.23 -0.26
CA ASP A 50 22.00 36.28 1.12
C ASP A 50 20.86 36.30 2.14
N LYS A 51 19.80 37.07 1.88
CA LYS A 51 18.65 37.12 2.77
C LYS A 51 17.85 35.82 2.77
N LEU A 52 17.76 35.13 1.63
CA LEU A 52 17.08 33.84 1.49
C LEU A 52 17.72 32.73 2.35
N LYS A 53 19.03 32.82 2.62
CA LYS A 53 19.76 31.89 3.52
C LYS A 53 19.42 32.07 4.99
N ASN A 54 18.95 33.25 5.36
CA ASN A 54 18.76 33.63 6.76
C ASN A 54 17.28 33.78 7.14
N GLU A 55 16.40 33.98 6.16
CA GLU A 55 14.97 34.21 6.38
C GLU A 55 14.10 33.12 5.76
N TYR A 56 13.01 32.78 6.44
CA TYR A 56 11.95 31.95 5.85
C TYR A 56 11.17 32.77 4.82
N VAL A 57 11.06 32.26 3.60
CA VAL A 57 10.39 32.90 2.46
C VAL A 57 9.46 31.89 1.79
N ASP A 58 8.24 32.30 1.49
CA ASP A 58 7.25 31.46 0.82
C ASP A 58 7.37 31.53 -0.70
N TRP A 59 7.62 32.74 -1.23
CA TRP A 59 7.55 32.99 -2.67
C TRP A 59 8.57 34.02 -3.14
N CYS A 60 9.42 33.65 -4.09
CA CYS A 60 10.26 34.58 -4.84
C CYS A 60 9.63 34.92 -6.20
N VAL A 61 9.51 36.20 -6.52
CA VAL A 61 9.06 36.72 -7.82
C VAL A 61 10.23 37.50 -8.44
N LEU A 62 10.74 36.99 -9.56
CA LEU A 62 12.05 37.36 -10.08
C LEU A 62 11.93 37.91 -11.51
N SER A 63 12.47 39.11 -11.76
CA SER A 63 12.58 39.64 -13.12
C SER A 63 13.70 38.94 -13.89
N LEU A 64 13.36 38.35 -15.04
CA LEU A 64 14.31 37.58 -15.86
C LEU A 64 15.48 38.44 -16.38
N ASP A 65 15.27 39.75 -16.54
CA ASP A 65 16.30 40.72 -16.91
C ASP A 65 17.46 40.80 -15.91
N SER A 66 17.21 40.39 -14.67
CA SER A 66 18.24 40.30 -13.64
C SER A 66 19.24 39.18 -13.90
N PHE A 67 18.92 38.24 -14.81
CA PHE A 67 19.68 37.02 -15.05
C PHE A 67 20.12 36.81 -16.51
N ARG A 68 19.96 37.82 -17.38
CA ARG A 68 20.43 37.72 -18.78
C ARG A 68 21.92 37.38 -18.84
N GLY A 69 22.27 36.43 -19.71
CA GLY A 69 23.65 35.96 -19.91
C GLY A 69 24.15 34.96 -18.86
N LEU A 70 23.30 34.51 -17.94
CA LEU A 70 23.64 33.53 -16.91
C LEU A 70 22.95 32.18 -17.17
N ASN A 71 23.48 31.12 -16.55
CA ASN A 71 22.84 29.80 -16.56
C ASN A 71 21.65 29.79 -15.58
N LEU A 72 20.43 29.91 -16.12
CA LEU A 72 19.19 29.96 -15.35
C LEU A 72 18.96 28.70 -14.51
N THR A 73 19.39 27.54 -14.98
CA THR A 73 19.28 26.28 -14.23
C THR A 73 20.16 26.29 -12.99
N GLU A 74 21.41 26.71 -13.12
CA GLU A 74 22.33 26.84 -11.99
C GLU A 74 21.83 27.87 -10.96
N ILE A 75 21.25 28.98 -11.43
CA ILE A 75 20.64 29.99 -10.55
C ILE A 75 19.48 29.41 -9.76
N LEU A 76 18.56 28.71 -10.42
CA LEU A 76 17.42 28.09 -9.75
C LEU A 76 17.87 27.05 -8.73
N GLU A 77 18.86 26.23 -9.07
CA GLU A 77 19.46 25.28 -8.12
C GLU A 77 20.06 25.97 -6.90
N ASN A 78 20.77 27.08 -7.10
CA ASN A 78 21.34 27.86 -6.01
C ASN A 78 20.25 28.51 -5.13
N LEU A 79 19.18 29.04 -5.72
CA LEU A 79 18.07 29.63 -4.96
C LEU A 79 17.31 28.58 -4.15
N PHE A 80 17.03 27.41 -4.74
CA PHE A 80 16.35 26.33 -4.03
C PHE A 80 17.21 25.75 -2.90
N SER A 81 18.52 25.59 -3.12
CA SER A 81 19.45 25.07 -2.09
C SER A 81 19.78 26.09 -1.00
N SER A 82 19.71 27.38 -1.30
CA SER A 82 19.95 28.45 -0.33
C SER A 82 18.74 28.74 0.56
N SER A 83 17.56 28.22 0.25
CA SER A 83 16.33 28.50 0.99
C SER A 83 16.20 27.65 2.25
N ASN A 84 15.86 28.28 3.37
CA ASN A 84 15.43 27.58 4.59
C ASN A 84 14.00 27.01 4.50
N ASN A 85 13.28 27.33 3.42
CA ASN A 85 11.97 26.76 3.11
C ASN A 85 12.10 25.75 1.97
N SER A 86 11.89 24.46 2.27
CA SER A 86 11.86 23.37 1.28
C SER A 86 10.68 23.49 0.30
N ASP A 87 9.69 24.35 0.58
CA ASP A 87 8.49 24.58 -0.23
C ASP A 87 8.46 25.94 -0.96
N LEU A 88 9.55 26.73 -0.89
CA LEU A 88 9.75 27.99 -1.63
C LEU A 88 9.24 28.00 -3.09
N LEU A 89 8.20 28.77 -3.40
CA LEU A 89 7.78 29.00 -4.77
C LEU A 89 8.73 30.00 -5.46
N ILE A 90 9.06 29.76 -6.73
CA ILE A 90 9.82 30.73 -7.55
C ILE A 90 9.01 31.02 -8.81
N SER A 91 8.74 32.29 -9.09
CA SER A 91 8.07 32.75 -10.31
C SER A 91 8.92 33.77 -11.05
N PHE A 92 8.82 33.78 -12.37
CA PHE A 92 9.50 34.79 -13.18
C PHE A 92 8.55 35.86 -13.71
N ILE A 93 9.09 37.04 -13.94
CA ILE A 93 8.52 38.09 -14.78
C ILE A 93 9.39 38.17 -16.03
N ASN A 94 8.83 37.94 -17.21
CA ASN A 94 9.58 37.90 -18.47
C ASN A 94 8.92 38.71 -19.60
N ASP A 95 9.71 39.09 -20.60
CA ASP A 95 9.17 39.68 -21.83
C ASP A 95 8.58 38.58 -22.72
N LYS A 96 7.58 38.92 -23.54
CA LYS A 96 6.95 37.98 -24.49
C LYS A 96 7.93 37.31 -25.47
N VAL A 97 9.08 37.95 -25.70
CA VAL A 97 10.15 37.42 -26.57
C VAL A 97 10.83 36.20 -25.93
N ASP A 98 10.78 36.08 -24.61
CA ASP A 98 11.40 34.99 -23.84
C ASP A 98 10.47 33.77 -23.68
N ASP A 99 9.32 33.72 -24.37
CA ASP A 99 8.36 32.61 -24.31
C ASP A 99 9.00 31.25 -24.68
N ASN A 100 10.10 31.26 -25.43
CA ASN A 100 10.86 30.06 -25.78
C ASN A 100 11.57 29.41 -24.58
N LEU A 101 11.87 30.18 -23.54
CA LEU A 101 12.52 29.70 -22.32
C LEU A 101 11.53 29.09 -21.32
N LEU A 102 10.22 29.37 -21.46
CA LEU A 102 9.21 28.92 -20.50
C LEU A 102 9.22 27.41 -20.26
N PRO A 103 9.28 26.53 -21.28
CA PRO A 103 9.35 25.10 -21.03
C PRO A 103 10.58 24.71 -20.19
N ILE A 104 11.74 25.30 -20.44
CA ILE A 104 12.99 25.05 -19.68
C ILE A 104 12.83 25.49 -18.23
N LEU A 105 12.19 26.64 -18.01
CA LEU A 105 11.98 27.15 -16.66
C LEU A 105 11.03 26.26 -15.87
N PHE A 106 9.94 25.78 -16.49
CA PHE A 106 9.01 24.86 -15.84
C PHE A 106 9.62 23.47 -15.63
N GLU A 107 10.41 22.97 -16.57
CA GLU A 107 11.32 21.84 -16.34
C GLU A 107 12.19 22.13 -15.12
N SER A 108 12.75 23.33 -14.99
CA SER A 108 13.57 23.70 -13.83
C SER A 108 12.78 23.96 -12.53
N GLY A 109 11.45 23.75 -12.52
CA GLY A 109 10.61 23.75 -11.32
C GLY A 109 10.03 25.11 -10.91
N ILE A 110 9.92 26.08 -11.82
CA ILE A 110 9.26 27.37 -11.52
C ILE A 110 7.75 27.19 -11.31
N PHE A 111 7.17 28.01 -10.44
CA PHE A 111 5.75 27.97 -10.09
C PHE A 111 4.85 28.62 -11.13
N CYS A 112 5.08 29.89 -11.47
CA CYS A 112 4.30 30.58 -12.48
C CYS A 112 5.15 31.59 -13.25
N ASN A 113 4.61 32.10 -14.34
CA ASN A 113 5.25 33.15 -15.12
C ASN A 113 4.31 34.34 -15.30
N PHE A 114 4.81 35.55 -15.03
CA PHE A 114 4.15 36.80 -15.31
C PHE A 114 4.71 37.42 -16.59
N GLU A 115 3.85 37.84 -17.51
CA GLU A 115 4.25 38.68 -18.62
C GLU A 115 4.56 40.09 -18.09
N LYS A 116 5.74 40.60 -18.45
CA LYS A 116 6.22 41.91 -18.02
C LYS A 116 5.21 43.00 -18.41
N SER A 117 4.76 43.73 -17.40
CA SER A 117 3.77 44.80 -17.52
C SER A 117 4.41 46.13 -17.18
N TYR A 118 4.00 47.20 -17.88
CA TYR A 118 4.48 48.57 -17.68
C TYR A 118 3.47 49.46 -16.93
N THR A 119 2.31 48.90 -16.60
CA THR A 119 1.28 49.51 -15.76
C THR A 119 0.79 48.48 -14.75
N ILE A 120 0.18 48.95 -13.66
CA ILE A 120 -0.21 48.09 -12.53
C ILE A 120 -1.39 47.16 -12.88
N ALA A 121 -2.37 47.65 -13.65
CA ALA A 121 -3.61 46.92 -13.91
C ALA A 121 -3.42 45.58 -14.66
N PRO A 122 -2.59 45.47 -15.72
CA PRO A 122 -2.32 44.18 -16.36
C PRO A 122 -1.61 43.18 -15.44
N PHE A 123 -0.76 43.65 -14.52
CA PHE A 123 -0.10 42.77 -13.56
C PHE A 123 -1.08 42.29 -12.48
N GLU A 124 -1.94 43.18 -11.97
CA GLU A 124 -3.02 42.83 -11.03
C GLU A 124 -3.98 41.79 -11.64
N GLU A 125 -4.31 41.92 -12.93
CA GLU A 125 -5.13 40.95 -13.64
C GLU A 125 -4.46 39.56 -13.69
N GLN A 126 -3.17 39.50 -14.03
CA GLN A 126 -2.42 38.24 -14.04
C GLN A 126 -2.35 37.61 -12.63
N LEU A 127 -2.13 38.41 -11.59
CA LEU A 127 -2.14 37.94 -10.20
C LEU A 127 -3.53 37.41 -9.80
N SER A 128 -4.60 38.08 -10.22
CA SER A 128 -5.98 37.62 -10.00
C SER A 128 -6.25 36.27 -10.68
N PHE A 129 -5.78 36.08 -11.92
CA PHE A 129 -5.90 34.79 -12.62
C PHE A 129 -5.12 33.68 -11.91
N LEU A 130 -3.90 33.96 -11.46
CA LEU A 130 -3.12 33.02 -10.66
C LEU A 130 -3.92 32.57 -9.44
N LEU A 131 -4.47 33.50 -8.65
CA LEU A 131 -5.27 33.18 -7.46
C LEU A 131 -6.53 32.37 -7.80
N LYS A 132 -7.19 32.65 -8.93
CA LYS A 132 -8.30 31.82 -9.42
C LYS A 132 -7.85 30.39 -9.72
N TYR A 133 -6.68 30.19 -10.32
CA TYR A 133 -6.12 28.85 -10.53
C TYR A 133 -5.78 28.17 -9.21
N VAL A 134 -5.23 28.90 -8.23
CA VAL A 134 -4.98 28.36 -6.88
C VAL A 134 -6.26 27.82 -6.25
N HIS A 135 -7.37 28.56 -6.35
CA HIS A 135 -8.67 28.09 -5.87
C HIS A 135 -9.21 26.91 -6.68
N LEU A 136 -9.18 26.99 -8.02
CA LEU A 136 -9.71 25.96 -8.91
C LEU A 136 -9.04 24.60 -8.67
N TYR A 137 -7.72 24.59 -8.56
CA TYR A 137 -6.93 23.38 -8.36
C TYR A 137 -6.67 23.07 -6.88
N LYS A 138 -7.36 23.74 -5.96
CA LYS A 138 -7.23 23.53 -4.50
C LYS A 138 -5.76 23.54 -4.03
N GLY A 139 -4.94 24.41 -4.63
CA GLY A 139 -3.52 24.57 -4.32
C GLY A 139 -2.59 23.52 -4.92
N ASP A 140 -3.02 22.71 -5.89
CA ASP A 140 -2.10 21.83 -6.63
C ASP A 140 -1.21 22.66 -7.56
N PHE A 141 0.00 22.97 -7.07
CA PHE A 141 0.98 23.78 -7.79
C PHE A 141 1.40 23.18 -9.13
N THR A 142 1.32 21.85 -9.31
CA THR A 142 1.62 21.23 -10.61
C THR A 142 0.56 21.58 -11.64
N LEU A 143 -0.72 21.48 -11.27
CA LEU A 143 -1.83 21.79 -12.16
C LEU A 143 -1.91 23.29 -12.49
N ILE A 144 -1.55 24.14 -11.53
CA ILE A 144 -1.46 25.59 -11.73
C ILE A 144 -0.37 25.93 -12.75
N SER A 145 0.84 25.39 -12.57
CA SER A 145 1.95 25.59 -13.52
C SER A 145 1.64 25.05 -14.91
N ALA A 146 0.91 23.94 -14.99
CA ALA A 146 0.47 23.36 -16.25
C ALA A 146 -0.37 24.33 -17.08
N GLU A 147 -1.15 25.25 -16.49
CA GLU A 147 -1.91 26.26 -17.24
C GLU A 147 -1.02 27.23 -18.02
N TYR A 148 0.17 27.54 -17.50
CA TYR A 148 1.13 28.41 -18.17
C TYR A 148 1.82 27.67 -19.34
N ILE A 149 2.20 26.41 -19.15
CA ILE A 149 2.76 25.55 -20.21
C ILE A 149 1.73 25.36 -21.32
N ARG A 150 0.48 25.03 -20.99
CA ARG A 150 -0.64 24.93 -21.94
C ARG A 150 -0.79 26.18 -22.79
N SER A 151 -0.81 27.33 -22.12
CA SER A 151 -0.96 28.63 -22.76
C SER A 151 0.18 28.90 -23.74
N SER A 152 1.43 28.63 -23.33
CA SER A 152 2.63 28.77 -24.18
C SER A 152 2.59 27.85 -25.40
N LEU A 153 2.36 26.54 -25.19
CA LEU A 153 2.31 25.55 -26.28
C LEU A 153 1.19 25.87 -27.29
N LYS A 154 0.01 26.30 -26.81
CA LYS A 154 -1.09 26.73 -27.69
C LYS A 154 -0.75 27.99 -28.49
N ARG A 155 -0.18 29.01 -27.86
CA ARG A 155 0.22 30.26 -28.53
C ARG A 155 1.23 30.00 -29.65
N ARG A 156 2.15 29.06 -29.42
CA ARG A 156 3.20 28.62 -30.37
C ARG A 156 2.72 27.57 -31.37
N LYS A 157 1.49 27.09 -31.24
CA LYS A 157 0.89 26.02 -32.07
C LYS A 157 1.64 24.68 -32.00
N PHE A 158 2.33 24.40 -30.88
CA PHE A 158 3.04 23.14 -30.63
C PHE A 158 2.07 22.09 -30.10
N TYR A 159 1.09 21.71 -30.94
CA TYR A 159 -0.02 20.87 -30.51
C TYR A 159 0.40 19.43 -30.21
N GLY A 160 1.41 18.88 -30.91
CA GLY A 160 1.94 17.55 -30.60
C GLY A 160 2.47 17.47 -29.17
N SER A 161 3.37 18.38 -28.81
CA SER A 161 3.90 18.48 -27.44
C SER A 161 2.84 18.82 -26.40
N LEU A 162 1.79 19.58 -26.77
CA LEU A 162 0.65 19.81 -25.88
C LEU A 162 -0.09 18.51 -25.59
N LEU A 163 -0.30 17.66 -26.60
CA LEU A 163 -0.97 16.38 -26.42
C LEU A 163 -0.15 15.45 -25.52
N ASP A 164 1.14 15.29 -25.79
CA ASP A 164 2.05 14.47 -24.98
C ASP A 164 2.06 14.95 -23.52
N PHE A 165 2.04 16.27 -23.32
CA PHE A 165 1.98 16.88 -22.00
C PHE A 165 0.67 16.61 -21.24
N GLU A 166 -0.49 16.68 -21.92
CA GLU A 166 -1.77 16.33 -21.30
C GLU A 166 -1.87 14.83 -20.98
N ASP A 167 -1.35 13.97 -21.86
CA ASP A 167 -1.31 12.52 -21.63
C ASP A 167 -0.45 12.19 -20.39
N ALA A 168 0.74 12.78 -20.27
CA ALA A 168 1.60 12.63 -19.09
C ALA A 168 0.93 13.16 -17.80
N LEU A 169 0.14 14.23 -17.89
CA LEU A 169 -0.63 14.72 -16.73
C LEU A 169 -1.74 13.75 -16.31
N GLN A 170 -2.36 13.02 -17.24
CA GLN A 170 -3.35 11.99 -16.90
C GLN A 170 -2.75 10.83 -16.14
N GLU A 171 -1.54 10.39 -16.48
CA GLU A 171 -0.86 9.32 -15.72
C GLU A 171 -0.61 9.72 -14.26
N VAL A 172 -0.38 11.01 -14.02
CA VAL A 172 -0.07 11.55 -12.69
C VAL A 172 -1.34 11.92 -11.91
N TYR A 173 -2.44 12.22 -12.60
CA TYR A 173 -3.73 12.63 -12.03
C TYR A 173 -4.89 11.87 -12.70
N PRO A 174 -4.91 10.52 -12.62
CA PRO A 174 -5.86 9.70 -13.36
C PRO A 174 -7.31 10.04 -12.99
N GLY A 175 -8.21 10.12 -13.97
CA GLY A 175 -9.61 10.43 -13.72
C GLY A 175 -9.92 11.87 -13.33
N ASN A 176 -8.99 12.81 -13.44
CA ASN A 176 -9.29 14.22 -13.23
C ASN A 176 -10.11 14.78 -14.42
N HIS A 177 -11.41 15.00 -14.19
CA HIS A 177 -12.35 15.55 -15.19
C HIS A 177 -11.87 16.84 -15.90
N LEU A 178 -11.23 17.78 -15.17
CA LEU A 178 -10.73 19.02 -15.77
C LEU A 178 -9.58 18.73 -16.73
N LEU A 179 -8.70 17.79 -16.40
CA LEU A 179 -7.61 17.39 -17.27
C LEU A 179 -8.13 16.64 -18.50
N LEU A 180 -9.20 15.85 -18.38
CA LEU A 180 -9.82 15.19 -19.53
C LEU A 180 -10.42 16.22 -20.53
N ILE A 181 -10.97 17.32 -20.02
CA ILE A 181 -11.42 18.46 -20.85
C ILE A 181 -10.22 19.12 -21.56
N LYS A 182 -9.09 19.31 -20.87
CA LYS A 182 -7.86 19.86 -21.49
C LYS A 182 -7.27 18.91 -22.53
N LEU A 183 -7.26 17.61 -22.24
CA LEU A 183 -6.84 16.56 -23.15
C LEU A 183 -7.72 16.53 -24.42
N CYS A 184 -9.05 16.65 -24.25
CA CYS A 184 -9.98 16.76 -25.37
C CYS A 184 -9.65 17.95 -26.29
N GLU A 185 -9.35 19.13 -25.73
CA GLU A 185 -8.90 20.29 -26.52
C GLU A 185 -7.58 19.99 -27.26
N ALA A 186 -6.60 19.39 -26.59
CA ALA A 186 -5.32 19.01 -27.21
C ALA A 186 -5.51 17.97 -28.34
N GLN A 187 -6.35 16.97 -28.15
CA GLN A 187 -6.70 15.97 -29.15
C GLN A 187 -7.40 16.60 -30.35
N CYS A 188 -8.34 17.53 -30.15
CA CYS A 188 -8.97 18.28 -31.24
C CYS A 188 -7.96 19.08 -32.05
N LEU A 189 -7.03 19.77 -31.38
CA LEU A 189 -5.96 20.54 -32.05
C LEU A 189 -5.01 19.65 -32.87
N ASN A 190 -4.92 18.36 -32.56
CA ASN A 190 -4.19 17.35 -33.32
C ASN A 190 -5.07 16.51 -34.25
N SER A 191 -6.32 16.93 -34.51
CA SER A 191 -7.29 16.22 -35.35
C SER A 191 -7.61 14.78 -34.88
N LYS A 192 -7.37 14.45 -33.61
CA LYS A 192 -7.71 13.17 -32.97
C LYS A 192 -9.14 13.20 -32.40
N TYR A 193 -10.13 13.45 -33.26
CA TYR A 193 -11.50 13.76 -32.83
C TYR A 193 -12.23 12.61 -32.13
N GLY A 194 -11.99 11.34 -32.51
CA GLY A 194 -12.58 10.19 -31.82
C GLY A 194 -12.13 10.09 -30.36
N ALA A 195 -10.82 10.23 -30.12
CA ALA A 195 -10.26 10.29 -28.77
C ALA A 195 -10.78 11.50 -27.97
N ALA A 196 -10.98 12.65 -28.64
CA ALA A 196 -11.54 13.86 -28.04
C ALA A 196 -12.98 13.65 -27.56
N VAL A 197 -13.83 13.00 -28.36
CA VAL A 197 -15.20 12.65 -27.98
C VAL A 197 -15.20 11.71 -26.77
N SER A 198 -14.34 10.68 -26.80
CA SER A 198 -14.18 9.72 -25.69
C SER A 198 -13.77 10.42 -24.39
N SER A 199 -12.69 11.20 -24.41
CA SER A 199 -12.19 11.93 -23.23
C SER A 199 -13.25 12.88 -22.65
N LEU A 200 -14.05 13.50 -23.50
CA LEU A 200 -15.12 14.39 -23.09
C LEU A 200 -16.28 13.66 -22.42
N ALA A 201 -16.71 12.53 -23.00
CA ALA A 201 -17.73 11.67 -22.41
C ALA A 201 -17.28 11.14 -21.04
N GLN A 202 -16.00 10.77 -20.90
CA GLN A 202 -15.42 10.37 -19.61
C GLN A 202 -15.44 11.50 -18.58
N ALA A 203 -15.11 12.73 -18.97
CA ALA A 203 -15.16 13.88 -18.07
C ALA A 203 -16.56 14.14 -17.51
N GLU A 204 -17.59 14.01 -18.36
CA GLU A 204 -19.00 14.17 -17.97
C GLU A 204 -19.52 13.02 -17.11
N PHE A 205 -19.09 11.80 -17.42
CA PHE A 205 -19.43 10.61 -16.65
C PHE A 205 -18.89 10.69 -15.21
N ILE A 206 -17.62 11.09 -15.06
CA ILE A 206 -16.95 11.20 -13.76
C ILE A 206 -17.57 12.33 -12.94
N GLU A 207 -17.72 13.52 -13.54
CA GLU A 207 -18.27 14.69 -12.87
C GLU A 207 -19.30 15.37 -13.79
N PRO A 208 -20.61 15.16 -13.54
CA PRO A 208 -21.68 15.73 -14.36
C PRO A 208 -21.63 17.26 -14.48
N LYS A 209 -21.04 17.96 -13.50
CA LYS A 209 -20.82 19.41 -13.55
C LYS A 209 -19.83 19.86 -14.64
N SER A 210 -19.08 18.94 -15.26
CA SER A 210 -18.23 19.22 -16.43
C SER A 210 -19.02 19.60 -17.68
N LYS A 211 -20.29 19.19 -17.76
CA LYS A 211 -21.10 19.27 -18.98
C LYS A 211 -21.12 20.65 -19.65
N PRO A 212 -21.30 21.78 -18.92
CA PRO A 212 -21.26 23.10 -19.56
C PRO A 212 -19.92 23.42 -20.24
N ALA A 213 -18.80 23.04 -19.62
CA ALA A 213 -17.47 23.23 -20.21
C ALA A 213 -17.25 22.30 -21.41
N ALA A 214 -17.77 21.07 -21.32
CA ALA A 214 -17.73 20.11 -22.41
C ALA A 214 -18.53 20.57 -23.63
N ASP A 215 -19.75 21.08 -23.43
CA ASP A 215 -20.60 21.61 -24.50
C ASP A 215 -19.95 22.79 -25.23
N LEU A 216 -19.21 23.64 -24.52
CA LEU A 216 -18.43 24.72 -25.14
C LEU A 216 -17.33 24.16 -26.07
N LEU A 217 -16.62 23.12 -25.67
CA LEU A 217 -15.63 22.46 -26.52
C LEU A 217 -16.27 21.75 -27.71
N ARG A 218 -17.40 21.04 -27.51
CA ARG A 218 -18.15 20.42 -28.62
C ARG A 218 -18.52 21.46 -29.67
N LYS A 219 -19.10 22.58 -29.23
CA LYS A 219 -19.48 23.68 -30.11
C LYS A 219 -18.28 24.34 -30.80
N LYS A 220 -17.11 24.35 -30.17
CA LYS A 220 -15.90 24.97 -30.72
C LYS A 220 -15.21 24.06 -31.75
N TYR A 221 -15.09 22.77 -31.48
CA TYR A 221 -14.22 21.86 -32.23
C TYR A 221 -14.92 20.68 -32.92
N LEU A 222 -16.08 20.22 -32.40
CA LEU A 222 -16.69 18.95 -32.80
C LEU A 222 -18.03 19.09 -33.53
N LYS A 223 -18.42 20.30 -33.95
CA LYS A 223 -19.70 20.61 -34.62
C LYS A 223 -20.08 19.70 -35.80
N LEU A 224 -19.10 19.14 -36.51
CA LEU A 224 -19.28 18.37 -37.74
C LEU A 224 -19.11 16.85 -37.53
N MET A 225 -18.81 16.40 -36.31
CA MET A 225 -18.70 14.98 -35.99
C MET A 225 -20.10 14.44 -35.73
N GLN A 226 -20.51 13.43 -36.50
CA GLN A 226 -21.73 12.66 -36.23
C GLN A 226 -21.54 11.85 -34.94
N GLU A 227 -22.58 11.77 -34.12
CA GLU A 227 -22.57 11.11 -32.80
C GLU A 227 -22.28 9.59 -32.87
N ASP A 228 -22.28 9.00 -34.06
CA ASP A 228 -22.23 7.54 -34.28
C ASP A 228 -20.83 6.90 -34.20
N ASN A 229 -19.76 7.67 -34.02
CA ASN A 229 -18.45 7.09 -33.72
C ASN A 229 -18.36 6.78 -32.23
N VAL A 230 -18.79 5.59 -31.83
CA VAL A 230 -18.56 5.03 -30.49
C VAL A 230 -17.05 4.87 -30.29
N ALA A 231 -16.41 5.91 -29.80
CA ALA A 231 -14.99 5.88 -29.48
C ALA A 231 -14.78 5.06 -28.20
N ILE A 232 -13.88 4.09 -28.27
CA ILE A 232 -13.50 3.26 -27.12
C ILE A 232 -12.98 4.19 -26.01
N ALA A 233 -13.48 3.99 -24.79
CA ALA A 233 -13.01 4.70 -23.62
C ALA A 233 -11.55 4.36 -23.34
N ASN A 234 -10.71 5.37 -23.15
CA ASN A 234 -9.32 5.14 -22.74
C ASN A 234 -9.29 4.65 -21.29
N ASN A 235 -8.42 3.70 -20.97
CA ASN A 235 -8.25 3.20 -19.61
C ASN A 235 -7.51 4.24 -18.74
N ILE A 236 -8.26 5.20 -18.21
CA ILE A 236 -7.71 6.33 -17.45
C ILE A 236 -7.21 5.93 -16.06
N LEU A 237 -7.57 4.74 -15.57
CA LEU A 237 -7.18 4.25 -14.24
C LEU A 237 -6.02 3.26 -14.26
N GLY A 238 -5.59 2.80 -15.44
CA GLY A 238 -4.53 1.81 -15.60
C GLY A 238 -4.86 0.44 -15.00
N ILE A 239 -6.14 0.16 -14.74
CA ILE A 239 -6.62 -1.14 -14.22
C ILE A 239 -6.80 -2.07 -15.40
N LYS A 240 -5.92 -3.08 -15.51
CA LYS A 240 -5.99 -4.06 -16.59
C LYS A 240 -6.93 -5.21 -16.22
N ASP A 241 -6.74 -5.81 -15.05
CA ASP A 241 -7.55 -6.93 -14.59
C ASP A 241 -8.45 -6.54 -13.42
N CYS A 242 -9.76 -6.73 -13.60
CA CYS A 242 -10.78 -6.50 -12.57
C CYS A 242 -11.66 -7.74 -12.36
N LEU A 243 -11.89 -8.12 -11.11
CA LEU A 243 -12.84 -9.17 -10.76
C LEU A 243 -14.07 -8.55 -10.11
N ILE A 244 -15.24 -9.09 -10.44
CA ILE A 244 -16.54 -8.69 -9.90
C ILE A 244 -17.17 -9.93 -9.27
N ILE A 245 -17.52 -9.84 -7.99
CA ILE A 245 -18.07 -10.98 -7.23
C ILE A 245 -19.40 -10.58 -6.61
N ASP A 246 -20.48 -10.96 -7.24
CA ASP A 246 -21.85 -10.64 -6.78
C ASP A 246 -22.79 -11.77 -7.23
N PRO A 247 -23.70 -12.28 -6.39
CA PRO A 247 -24.71 -13.23 -6.86
C PRO A 247 -25.73 -12.61 -7.82
N ASP A 248 -25.84 -11.29 -7.88
CA ASP A 248 -26.78 -10.57 -8.75
C ASP A 248 -26.13 -10.20 -10.09
N THR A 249 -26.61 -10.82 -11.16
CA THR A 249 -26.11 -10.60 -12.52
C THR A 249 -26.45 -9.20 -13.06
N ASP A 250 -27.53 -8.55 -12.60
CA ASP A 250 -27.84 -7.17 -13.01
C ASP A 250 -26.79 -6.20 -12.48
N ILE A 251 -26.24 -6.50 -11.29
CA ILE A 251 -25.14 -5.72 -10.71
C ILE A 251 -23.86 -5.94 -11.48
N HIS A 252 -23.57 -7.17 -11.97
CA HIS A 252 -22.45 -7.38 -12.89
C HIS A 252 -22.57 -6.49 -14.11
N HIS A 253 -23.71 -6.51 -14.81
CA HIS A 253 -23.92 -5.70 -16.01
C HIS A 253 -23.76 -4.21 -15.73
N ASN A 254 -24.35 -3.70 -14.66
CA ASN A 254 -24.25 -2.30 -14.26
C ASN A 254 -22.80 -1.89 -13.93
N VAL A 255 -22.08 -2.69 -13.14
CA VAL A 255 -20.68 -2.41 -12.79
C VAL A 255 -19.79 -2.48 -14.04
N ILE A 256 -19.93 -3.51 -14.89
CA ILE A 256 -19.17 -3.65 -16.14
C ILE A 256 -19.44 -2.47 -17.08
N GLU A 257 -20.70 -2.06 -17.25
CA GLU A 257 -21.05 -0.93 -18.10
C GLU A 257 -20.35 0.34 -17.61
N ASN A 258 -20.35 0.61 -16.31
CA ASN A 258 -19.69 1.78 -15.73
C ASN A 258 -18.16 1.70 -15.79
N LEU A 259 -17.58 0.52 -15.56
CA LEU A 259 -16.14 0.28 -15.73
C LEU A 259 -15.70 0.46 -17.19
N SER A 260 -16.52 0.02 -18.15
CA SER A 260 -16.25 0.19 -19.58
C SER A 260 -16.19 1.67 -19.97
N LYS A 261 -17.03 2.53 -19.38
CA LYS A 261 -16.99 3.99 -19.57
C LYS A 261 -15.70 4.61 -19.03
N LEU A 262 -15.05 3.98 -18.05
CA LEU A 262 -13.72 4.36 -17.54
C LEU A 262 -12.56 3.69 -18.31
N GLY A 263 -12.87 2.91 -19.36
CA GLY A 263 -11.91 2.20 -20.21
C GLY A 263 -11.38 0.90 -19.62
N ILE A 264 -12.05 0.35 -18.60
CA ILE A 264 -11.72 -0.96 -18.02
C ILE A 264 -12.60 -1.99 -18.74
N SER A 265 -12.00 -2.74 -19.66
CA SER A 265 -12.71 -3.69 -20.53
C SER A 265 -12.57 -5.15 -20.11
N GLU A 266 -11.52 -5.52 -19.36
CA GLU A 266 -11.24 -6.90 -18.97
C GLU A 266 -11.75 -7.15 -17.55
N CYS A 267 -13.04 -7.51 -17.47
CA CYS A 267 -13.71 -7.86 -16.22
C CYS A 267 -14.08 -9.35 -16.19
N GLN A 268 -13.82 -10.01 -15.07
CA GLN A 268 -14.27 -11.38 -14.82
C GLN A 268 -15.29 -11.40 -13.70
N CYS A 269 -16.37 -12.15 -13.90
CA CYS A 269 -17.50 -12.17 -12.99
C CYS A 269 -17.65 -13.53 -12.32
N PHE A 270 -17.98 -13.52 -11.03
CA PHE A 270 -18.22 -14.71 -10.23
C PHE A 270 -19.48 -14.53 -9.38
N GLU A 271 -20.34 -15.53 -9.38
CA GLU A 271 -21.62 -15.50 -8.64
C GLU A 271 -21.46 -15.88 -7.15
N ASN A 272 -20.31 -16.43 -6.77
CA ASN A 272 -20.06 -16.88 -5.41
C ASN A 272 -18.56 -16.88 -5.05
N GLY A 273 -18.27 -16.93 -3.76
CA GLY A 273 -16.90 -16.81 -3.27
C GLY A 273 -16.02 -18.03 -3.53
N ASP A 274 -16.59 -19.23 -3.71
CA ASP A 274 -15.81 -20.44 -3.99
C ASP A 274 -15.26 -20.44 -5.42
N LEU A 275 -16.07 -20.07 -6.41
CA LEU A 275 -15.63 -19.92 -7.79
C LEU A 275 -14.55 -18.83 -7.92
N ALA A 276 -14.78 -17.69 -7.27
CA ALA A 276 -13.81 -16.60 -7.24
C ALA A 276 -12.49 -17.03 -6.58
N TYR A 277 -12.56 -17.72 -5.44
CA TYR A 277 -11.37 -18.20 -4.73
C TYR A 277 -10.56 -19.20 -5.55
N LYS A 278 -11.20 -20.20 -6.17
CA LYS A 278 -10.54 -21.17 -7.07
C LYS A 278 -9.86 -20.51 -8.26
N TYR A 279 -10.51 -19.49 -8.83
CA TYR A 279 -9.89 -18.70 -9.89
C TYR A 279 -8.64 -17.99 -9.36
N LEU A 280 -8.75 -17.29 -8.23
CA LEU A 280 -7.64 -16.56 -7.62
C LEU A 280 -6.47 -17.46 -7.18
N GLU A 281 -6.71 -18.72 -6.81
CA GLU A 281 -5.65 -19.69 -6.46
C GLU A 281 -4.74 -20.06 -7.64
N THR A 282 -5.23 -19.93 -8.87
CA THR A 282 -4.52 -20.37 -10.08
C THR A 282 -4.06 -19.22 -10.97
N ASN A 283 -4.34 -17.98 -10.57
CA ASN A 283 -4.04 -16.78 -11.34
C ASN A 283 -3.21 -15.78 -10.53
N ILE A 284 -2.62 -14.82 -11.25
CA ILE A 284 -1.86 -13.74 -10.63
C ILE A 284 -2.79 -12.80 -9.84
N GLU A 285 -2.21 -12.09 -8.88
CA GLU A 285 -2.92 -11.08 -8.09
C GLU A 285 -3.58 -10.02 -9.00
N PRO A 286 -4.93 -9.89 -9.00
CA PRO A 286 -5.60 -8.89 -9.81
C PRO A 286 -5.41 -7.48 -9.22
N LYS A 287 -5.51 -6.46 -10.08
CA LYS A 287 -5.39 -5.07 -9.61
C LYS A 287 -6.58 -4.65 -8.76
N LEU A 288 -7.79 -5.08 -9.13
CA LEU A 288 -9.02 -4.69 -8.46
C LEU A 288 -9.97 -5.88 -8.29
N ILE A 289 -10.54 -6.00 -7.09
CA ILE A 289 -11.70 -6.84 -6.80
C ILE A 289 -12.83 -5.93 -6.34
N ILE A 290 -13.97 -6.00 -7.01
CA ILE A 290 -15.24 -5.41 -6.59
C ILE A 290 -16.11 -6.57 -6.13
N MET A 291 -16.61 -6.54 -4.90
CA MET A 291 -17.40 -7.65 -4.38
C MET A 291 -18.57 -7.24 -3.49
N GLU A 292 -19.62 -8.03 -3.50
CA GLU A 292 -20.68 -7.98 -2.50
C GLU A 292 -20.20 -8.58 -1.17
N TRP A 293 -20.68 -8.01 -0.07
CA TRP A 293 -20.36 -8.48 1.27
C TRP A 293 -21.03 -9.82 1.58
N LYS A 294 -22.29 -9.96 1.18
CA LYS A 294 -23.09 -11.17 1.40
C LYS A 294 -23.16 -12.03 0.13
N ILE A 295 -22.12 -12.82 -0.09
CA ILE A 295 -22.03 -13.80 -1.18
C ILE A 295 -22.17 -15.25 -0.66
N PRO A 296 -22.69 -16.19 -1.48
CA PRO A 296 -22.93 -17.57 -1.07
C PRO A 296 -21.66 -18.44 -1.07
N ILE A 297 -21.78 -19.63 -0.45
CA ILE A 297 -20.75 -20.68 -0.30
C ILE A 297 -19.56 -20.26 0.57
N ILE A 298 -18.75 -19.31 0.09
CA ILE A 298 -17.73 -18.62 0.89
C ILE A 298 -18.24 -17.19 1.07
N SER A 299 -18.49 -16.79 2.32
CA SER A 299 -18.98 -15.45 2.65
C SER A 299 -17.95 -14.38 2.29
N GLY A 300 -18.36 -13.12 2.11
CA GLY A 300 -17.43 -12.02 1.85
C GLY A 300 -16.42 -11.85 2.99
N VAL A 301 -16.86 -12.05 4.24
CA VAL A 301 -16.02 -12.08 5.45
C VAL A 301 -14.87 -13.09 5.32
N ALA A 302 -15.17 -14.31 4.89
CA ALA A 302 -14.18 -15.38 4.72
C ALA A 302 -13.30 -15.11 3.50
N LEU A 303 -13.89 -14.68 2.38
CA LEU A 303 -13.18 -14.50 1.13
C LEU A 303 -12.11 -13.41 1.23
N ILE A 304 -12.41 -12.24 1.81
CA ILE A 304 -11.40 -11.17 1.97
C ILE A 304 -10.22 -11.64 2.82
N GLN A 305 -10.48 -12.45 3.85
CA GLN A 305 -9.43 -13.00 4.71
C GLN A 305 -8.59 -14.01 3.94
N ARG A 306 -9.21 -14.89 3.16
CA ARG A 306 -8.48 -15.83 2.29
C ARG A 306 -7.62 -15.10 1.25
N ILE A 307 -8.13 -14.04 0.61
CA ILE A 307 -7.37 -13.21 -0.33
C ILE A 307 -6.12 -12.63 0.34
N ARG A 308 -6.26 -12.01 1.52
CA ARG A 308 -5.12 -11.36 2.19
C ARG A 308 -4.16 -12.36 2.84
N THR A 309 -4.67 -13.40 3.50
CA THR A 309 -3.85 -14.25 4.39
C THR A 309 -3.47 -15.61 3.79
N LYS A 310 -4.24 -16.12 2.83
CA LYS A 310 -3.93 -17.39 2.12
C LYS A 310 -3.25 -17.16 0.78
N LEU A 311 -3.79 -16.26 -0.03
CA LEU A 311 -3.19 -15.94 -1.33
C LEU A 311 -2.04 -14.95 -1.23
N GLY A 312 -1.95 -14.20 -0.12
CA GLY A 312 -0.93 -13.18 0.08
C GLY A 312 -1.09 -11.97 -0.85
N PHE A 313 -2.30 -11.79 -1.40
CA PHE A 313 -2.61 -10.69 -2.30
C PHE A 313 -2.76 -9.42 -1.46
N ASN A 314 -1.65 -8.68 -1.32
CA ASN A 314 -1.59 -7.47 -0.50
C ASN A 314 -1.72 -6.19 -1.34
N GLN A 315 -1.38 -6.23 -2.63
CA GLN A 315 -1.42 -5.08 -3.54
C GLN A 315 -2.80 -4.87 -4.16
N CYS A 316 -3.59 -5.93 -4.26
CA CYS A 316 -4.93 -5.95 -4.82
C CYS A 316 -5.82 -4.94 -4.09
N MET A 317 -6.45 -4.05 -4.85
CA MET A 317 -7.43 -3.12 -4.31
C MET A 317 -8.76 -3.84 -4.16
N ILE A 318 -9.41 -3.69 -3.01
CA ILE A 318 -10.71 -4.33 -2.74
C ILE A 318 -11.74 -3.26 -2.46
N MET A 319 -12.77 -3.19 -3.31
CA MET A 319 -13.97 -2.39 -3.09
C MET A 319 -15.12 -3.33 -2.72
N ILE A 320 -15.83 -3.00 -1.64
CA ILE A 320 -17.06 -3.72 -1.27
C ILE A 320 -18.26 -2.89 -1.67
N ILE A 321 -19.21 -3.49 -2.38
CA ILE A 321 -20.48 -2.88 -2.71
C ILE A 321 -21.58 -3.62 -1.93
N SER A 322 -22.20 -2.99 -0.94
CA SER A 322 -23.20 -3.66 -0.10
C SER A 322 -24.10 -2.69 0.67
N SER A 323 -25.34 -3.10 0.95
CA SER A 323 -26.26 -2.42 1.88
C SER A 323 -26.29 -3.04 3.29
N LEU A 324 -25.50 -4.10 3.52
CA LEU A 324 -25.61 -4.94 4.73
C LEU A 324 -24.41 -4.81 5.69
N ILE A 325 -23.50 -3.88 5.44
CA ILE A 325 -22.32 -3.65 6.28
C ILE A 325 -22.74 -3.01 7.60
N LYS A 326 -22.43 -3.69 8.71
CA LYS A 326 -22.72 -3.21 10.06
C LYS A 326 -21.48 -2.58 10.67
N LYS A 327 -21.68 -1.80 11.75
CA LYS A 327 -20.59 -1.12 12.46
C LYS A 327 -19.48 -2.06 12.94
N HIS A 328 -19.82 -3.30 13.30
CA HIS A 328 -18.83 -4.31 13.72
C HIS A 328 -18.06 -4.94 12.56
N ASP A 329 -18.55 -4.84 11.32
CA ASP A 329 -17.82 -5.33 10.14
C ASP A 329 -16.66 -4.38 9.80
N LEU A 330 -16.85 -3.08 10.03
CA LEU A 330 -15.89 -2.03 9.69
C LEU A 330 -14.49 -2.28 10.26
N SER A 331 -14.39 -2.82 11.47
CA SER A 331 -13.09 -3.15 12.08
C SER A 331 -12.35 -4.23 11.30
N LEU A 332 -13.07 -5.24 10.80
CA LEU A 332 -12.48 -6.29 9.97
C LEU A 332 -12.13 -5.75 8.58
N LEU A 333 -13.01 -4.95 7.96
CA LEU A 333 -12.75 -4.34 6.66
C LEU A 333 -11.47 -3.49 6.70
N GLN A 334 -11.33 -2.67 7.74
CA GLN A 334 -10.13 -1.87 7.98
C GLN A 334 -8.90 -2.75 8.20
N GLU A 335 -9.03 -3.82 8.99
CA GLU A 335 -7.94 -4.75 9.26
C GLU A 335 -7.46 -5.49 8.00
N MET A 336 -8.38 -5.87 7.10
CA MET A 336 -8.08 -6.53 5.84
C MET A 336 -7.65 -5.56 4.74
N GLY A 337 -7.59 -4.26 5.03
CA GLY A 337 -7.17 -3.24 4.08
C GLY A 337 -8.12 -3.10 2.89
N VAL A 338 -9.43 -3.21 3.13
CA VAL A 338 -10.45 -2.86 2.14
C VAL A 338 -10.34 -1.37 1.82
N ASP A 339 -10.30 -1.05 0.53
CA ASP A 339 -9.98 0.28 0.01
C ASP A 339 -11.18 1.21 0.01
N ALA A 340 -12.37 0.69 -0.30
CA ALA A 340 -13.60 1.46 -0.27
C ALA A 340 -14.81 0.57 0.03
N VAL A 341 -15.85 1.21 0.53
CA VAL A 341 -17.17 0.62 0.72
C VAL A 341 -18.18 1.53 0.05
N LEU A 342 -18.93 0.99 -0.91
CA LEU A 342 -19.99 1.69 -1.63
C LEU A 342 -21.36 1.10 -1.22
N GLU A 343 -22.26 1.96 -0.77
CA GLU A 343 -23.60 1.55 -0.34
C GLU A 343 -24.53 1.37 -1.54
N LYS A 344 -25.39 0.35 -1.53
CA LYS A 344 -26.44 0.14 -2.55
C LYS A 344 -27.74 0.84 -2.12
N PRO A 345 -28.48 1.50 -3.05
CA PRO A 345 -28.16 1.69 -4.46
C PRO A 345 -27.12 2.80 -4.68
N PHE A 346 -26.32 2.65 -5.72
CA PHE A 346 -25.32 3.64 -6.14
C PHE A 346 -25.58 4.12 -7.57
N ASP A 347 -25.15 5.34 -7.87
CA ASP A 347 -25.11 5.85 -9.24
C ASP A 347 -23.70 5.70 -9.86
N ALA A 348 -23.64 5.92 -11.17
CA ALA A 348 -22.40 5.78 -11.92
C ALA A 348 -21.31 6.78 -11.49
N SER A 349 -21.68 8.00 -11.08
CA SER A 349 -20.72 9.02 -10.63
C SER A 349 -20.12 8.64 -9.26
N GLN A 350 -20.92 8.05 -8.37
CA GLN A 350 -20.46 7.54 -7.09
C GLN A 350 -19.43 6.42 -7.28
N LEU A 351 -19.73 5.42 -8.11
CA LEU A 351 -18.78 4.34 -8.42
C LEU A 351 -17.47 4.89 -9.01
N ALA A 352 -17.56 5.81 -9.98
CA ALA A 352 -16.38 6.43 -10.59
C ALA A 352 -15.54 7.21 -9.57
N LYS A 353 -16.18 7.98 -8.69
CA LYS A 353 -15.50 8.76 -7.64
C LYS A 353 -14.75 7.87 -6.65
N GLU A 354 -15.38 6.79 -6.19
CA GLU A 354 -14.74 5.84 -5.29
C GLU A 354 -13.53 5.18 -5.97
N LEU A 355 -13.66 4.69 -7.21
CA LEU A 355 -12.56 4.08 -7.95
C LEU A 355 -11.37 5.04 -8.16
N ILE A 356 -11.65 6.27 -8.56
CA ILE A 356 -10.61 7.31 -8.73
C ILE A 356 -9.92 7.59 -7.39
N GLY A 357 -10.70 7.69 -6.31
CA GLY A 357 -10.19 7.87 -4.95
C GLY A 357 -9.21 6.78 -4.55
N ILE A 358 -9.58 5.51 -4.71
CA ILE A 358 -8.72 4.35 -4.41
C ILE A 358 -7.38 4.45 -5.17
N ILE A 359 -7.44 4.73 -6.47
CA ILE A 359 -6.24 4.84 -7.32
C ILE A 359 -5.34 6.00 -6.87
N HIS A 360 -5.92 7.16 -6.57
CA HIS A 360 -5.17 8.32 -6.08
C HIS A 360 -4.45 8.00 -4.76
N HIS A 361 -5.15 7.37 -3.81
CA HIS A 361 -4.55 6.96 -2.54
C HIS A 361 -3.42 5.94 -2.70
N SER A 362 -3.51 5.06 -3.70
CA SER A 362 -2.46 4.08 -4.02
C SER A 362 -1.21 4.73 -4.64
N LEU A 363 -1.40 5.67 -5.58
CA LEU A 363 -0.31 6.33 -6.31
C LEU A 363 0.42 7.40 -5.48
N LYS A 364 -0.35 8.31 -4.86
CA LYS A 364 0.17 9.44 -4.07
C LYS A 364 -0.46 9.43 -2.68
N PRO A 365 0.06 8.60 -1.76
CA PRO A 365 -0.40 8.61 -0.39
C PRO A 365 -0.01 9.95 0.27
N SER A 366 -0.97 10.87 0.37
CA SER A 366 -0.83 12.15 1.07
C SER A 366 -1.39 12.10 2.49
N GLU A 367 -2.16 11.06 2.79
CA GLU A 367 -2.78 10.84 4.08
C GLU A 367 -2.04 9.75 4.87
N GLN A 368 -2.05 9.90 6.20
CA GLN A 368 -1.42 8.96 7.13
C GLN A 368 -1.75 7.50 6.80
N ARG A 369 -3.03 7.17 6.60
CA ARG A 369 -3.48 5.79 6.33
C ARG A 369 -2.86 5.21 5.06
N SER A 370 -2.83 5.99 3.99
CA SER A 370 -2.29 5.56 2.71
C SER A 370 -0.77 5.33 2.79
N LEU A 371 -0.04 6.19 3.53
CA LEU A 371 1.39 6.01 3.79
C LEU A 371 1.66 4.74 4.59
N GLU A 372 0.95 4.56 5.70
CA GLU A 372 1.09 3.37 6.54
C GLU A 372 0.81 2.08 5.77
N ARG A 373 -0.25 2.07 4.92
CA ARG A 373 -0.55 0.94 4.04
C ARG A 373 0.64 0.62 3.15
N LYS A 374 1.19 1.61 2.46
CA LYS A 374 2.31 1.41 1.53
C LYS A 374 3.57 0.92 2.24
N ILE A 375 3.86 1.43 3.44
CA ILE A 375 4.93 0.90 4.30
C ILE A 375 4.68 -0.59 4.59
N ARG A 376 3.48 -0.95 5.07
CA ARG A 376 3.12 -2.36 5.35
C ARG A 376 3.24 -3.26 4.12
N LEU A 377 2.90 -2.76 2.93
CA LEU A 377 3.12 -3.49 1.67
C LEU A 377 4.60 -3.74 1.40
N PHE A 378 5.48 -2.77 1.63
CA PHE A 378 6.91 -3.00 1.51
C PHE A 378 7.43 -4.00 2.53
N LEU A 379 6.97 -3.92 3.78
CA LEU A 379 7.34 -4.89 4.83
C LEU A 379 6.87 -6.31 4.48
N ALA A 380 5.62 -6.47 4.05
CA ALA A 380 5.06 -7.76 3.66
C ALA A 380 5.81 -8.40 2.48
N ASN A 381 6.31 -7.58 1.55
CA ASN A 381 7.09 -8.02 0.40
C ASN A 381 8.61 -8.09 0.67
N ASN A 382 9.04 -8.01 1.94
CA ASN A 382 10.45 -8.00 2.35
C ASN A 382 11.31 -6.90 1.68
N LYS A 383 10.70 -5.82 1.21
CA LYS A 383 11.35 -4.64 0.62
C LYS A 383 11.77 -3.65 1.71
N THR A 384 12.59 -4.10 2.64
CA THR A 384 12.96 -3.35 3.86
C THR A 384 13.60 -1.99 3.59
N GLY A 385 14.39 -1.86 2.52
CA GLY A 385 15.00 -0.58 2.13
C GLY A 385 14.00 0.45 1.58
N GLU A 386 12.99 0.00 0.81
CA GLU A 386 11.90 0.89 0.35
C GLU A 386 11.03 1.31 1.55
N ALA A 387 10.74 0.38 2.46
CA ALA A 387 10.02 0.65 3.70
C ALA A 387 10.76 1.67 4.58
N GLU A 388 12.07 1.48 4.82
CA GLU A 388 12.87 2.36 5.67
C GLU A 388 12.88 3.80 5.16
N ARG A 389 13.04 4.01 3.84
CA ARG A 389 12.97 5.34 3.23
C ARG A 389 11.61 6.00 3.47
N MET A 390 10.53 5.25 3.26
CA MET A 390 9.18 5.77 3.46
C MET A 390 8.87 6.05 4.92
N ILE A 391 9.40 5.22 5.84
CA ILE A 391 9.30 5.45 7.29
C ILE A 391 10.04 6.73 7.68
N ALA A 392 11.22 6.99 7.11
CA ALA A 392 11.97 8.24 7.36
C ALA A 392 11.18 9.47 6.90
N GLU A 393 10.53 9.42 5.73
CA GLU A 393 9.60 10.47 5.30
C GLU A 393 8.41 10.60 6.27
N TYR A 394 7.78 9.48 6.64
CA TYR A 394 6.61 9.41 7.52
C TYR A 394 6.84 9.98 8.93
N VAL A 395 7.97 9.67 9.55
CA VAL A 395 8.30 10.12 10.93
C VAL A 395 8.54 11.63 10.99
N ASN A 396 8.96 12.24 9.88
CA ASN A 396 9.20 13.69 9.81
C ASN A 396 7.92 14.52 9.60
N ILE A 397 6.75 13.89 9.36
CA ILE A 397 5.48 14.59 9.18
C ILE A 397 4.98 15.10 10.55
N PRO A 398 4.85 16.43 10.76
CA PRO A 398 4.47 16.98 12.06
C PRO A 398 3.06 16.61 12.53
N GLU A 399 2.12 16.44 11.60
CA GLU A 399 0.70 16.15 11.88
C GLU A 399 0.46 14.73 12.39
N ILE A 400 1.40 13.81 12.11
CA ILE A 400 1.29 12.42 12.53
C ILE A 400 1.70 12.29 14.00
N SER A 401 0.84 11.65 14.79
CA SER A 401 1.09 11.47 16.22
C SER A 401 2.32 10.60 16.47
N ASN A 402 3.04 10.89 17.56
CA ASN A 402 4.19 10.08 17.99
C ASN A 402 3.81 8.61 18.21
N GLY A 403 2.58 8.33 18.70
CA GLY A 403 2.09 6.95 18.85
C GLY A 403 2.01 6.20 17.52
N ALA A 404 1.54 6.85 16.45
CA ALA A 404 1.49 6.24 15.12
C ALA A 404 2.89 6.00 14.53
N LYS A 405 3.81 6.96 14.74
CA LYS A 405 5.24 6.83 14.38
C LYS A 405 5.89 5.62 15.06
N LEU A 406 5.67 5.48 16.37
CA LEU A 406 6.19 4.35 17.14
C LEU A 406 5.57 3.02 16.72
N GLN A 407 4.27 2.98 16.39
CA GLN A 407 3.64 1.77 15.88
C GLN A 407 4.30 1.29 14.58
N ILE A 408 4.48 2.19 13.61
CA ILE A 408 5.15 1.84 12.34
C ILE A 408 6.60 1.42 12.56
N ARG A 409 7.30 2.06 13.51
CA ARG A 409 8.66 1.64 13.90
C ARG A 409 8.68 0.23 14.46
N ALA A 410 7.74 -0.11 15.34
CA ALA A 410 7.60 -1.44 15.91
C ALA A 410 7.28 -2.50 14.83
N GLU A 411 6.40 -2.17 13.87
CA GLU A 411 6.09 -3.05 12.72
C GLU A 411 7.36 -3.33 11.88
N TYR A 412 8.19 -2.32 11.63
CA TYR A 412 9.47 -2.46 10.94
C TYR A 412 10.46 -3.33 11.72
N GLU A 413 10.63 -3.09 13.02
CA GLU A 413 11.55 -3.87 13.86
C GLU A 413 11.13 -5.34 13.99
N TYR A 414 9.83 -5.60 14.06
CA TYR A 414 9.30 -6.95 14.00
C TYR A 414 9.67 -7.65 12.68
N SER A 415 9.59 -6.95 11.54
CA SER A 415 10.01 -7.49 10.24
C SER A 415 11.51 -7.82 10.19
N LEU A 416 12.33 -7.15 11.01
CA LEU A 416 13.77 -7.41 11.17
C LEU A 416 14.09 -8.48 12.23
N ASN A 417 13.08 -9.16 12.80
CA ASN A 417 13.20 -10.10 13.91
C ASN A 417 13.78 -9.49 15.21
N ARG A 418 13.68 -8.16 15.40
CA ARG A 418 14.08 -7.47 16.63
C ARG A 418 12.88 -7.36 17.57
N PHE A 419 12.51 -8.49 18.17
CA PHE A 419 11.24 -8.60 18.91
C PHE A 419 11.20 -7.77 20.19
N ASP A 420 12.33 -7.63 20.91
CA ASP A 420 12.41 -6.79 22.11
C ASP A 420 12.25 -5.30 21.78
N ASP A 421 12.92 -4.82 20.73
CA ASP A 421 12.79 -3.43 20.25
C ASP A 421 11.35 -3.14 19.80
N ALA A 422 10.78 -4.05 19.00
CA ALA A 422 9.40 -3.95 18.54
C ALA A 422 8.40 -3.94 19.71
N LEU A 423 8.65 -4.75 20.75
CA LEU A 423 7.83 -4.77 21.96
C LEU A 423 7.92 -3.45 22.73
N ASN A 424 9.13 -2.90 22.89
CA ASN A 424 9.35 -1.64 23.60
C ASN A 424 8.62 -0.48 22.89
N HIS A 425 8.86 -0.28 21.59
CA HIS A 425 8.18 0.77 20.82
C HIS A 425 6.68 0.52 20.71
N GLY A 426 6.24 -0.74 20.59
CA GLY A 426 4.82 -1.10 20.55
C GLY A 426 4.09 -0.78 21.87
N LEU A 427 4.69 -1.06 23.02
CA LEU A 427 4.12 -0.73 24.32
C LEU A 427 4.09 0.79 24.56
N GLU A 428 5.09 1.52 24.07
CA GLU A 428 5.09 2.99 24.12
C GLU A 428 4.01 3.57 23.20
N ALA A 429 3.87 3.05 21.97
CA ALA A 429 2.78 3.40 21.07
C ALA A 429 1.42 3.18 21.76
N LEU A 430 1.23 2.03 22.42
CA LEU A 430 -0.02 1.68 23.10
C LEU A 430 -0.39 2.70 24.20
N LYS A 431 0.61 3.24 24.91
CA LYS A 431 0.40 4.29 25.93
C LYS A 431 -0.05 5.61 25.30
N LEU A 432 0.44 5.95 24.11
CA LEU A 432 0.19 7.23 23.46
C LEU A 432 -1.10 7.25 22.64
N CYS A 433 -1.35 6.21 21.81
CA CYS A 433 -2.49 6.17 20.90
C CYS A 433 -3.63 5.25 21.35
N GLY A 434 -3.43 4.48 22.42
CA GLY A 434 -4.43 3.55 22.92
C GLY A 434 -4.50 2.24 22.13
N LYS A 435 -5.53 1.43 22.43
CA LYS A 435 -5.70 0.09 21.85
C LYS A 435 -6.11 0.19 20.38
N SER A 436 -5.36 -0.46 19.50
CA SER A 436 -5.74 -0.70 18.10
C SER A 436 -5.55 -2.19 17.76
N VAL A 437 -6.35 -2.69 16.81
CA VAL A 437 -6.28 -4.11 16.38
C VAL A 437 -4.89 -4.45 15.85
N ILE A 438 -4.31 -3.55 15.04
CA ILE A 438 -2.99 -3.71 14.43
C ILE A 438 -1.90 -3.79 15.51
N LEU A 439 -1.90 -2.83 16.44
CA LEU A 439 -0.89 -2.78 17.50
C LEU A 439 -1.01 -3.95 18.47
N LEU A 440 -2.22 -4.31 18.90
CA LEU A 440 -2.43 -5.46 19.78
C LEU A 440 -2.05 -6.78 19.11
N THR A 441 -2.30 -6.91 17.81
CA THR A 441 -1.85 -8.07 17.02
C THR A 441 -0.33 -8.14 16.93
N LEU A 442 0.34 -6.99 16.71
CA LEU A 442 1.80 -6.90 16.70
C LEU A 442 2.39 -7.30 18.06
N LEU A 443 1.87 -6.74 19.15
CA LEU A 443 2.30 -7.07 20.51
C LEU A 443 2.08 -8.55 20.82
N GLY A 444 0.91 -9.10 20.47
CA GLY A 444 0.62 -10.53 20.60
C GLY A 444 1.64 -11.40 19.86
N LYS A 445 1.98 -11.04 18.62
CA LYS A 445 3.03 -11.72 17.83
C LYS A 445 4.42 -11.60 18.49
N CYS A 446 4.79 -10.42 19.02
CA CYS A 446 6.04 -10.23 19.74
C CYS A 446 6.11 -11.13 20.98
N PHE A 447 5.05 -11.13 21.80
CA PHE A 447 4.95 -11.98 22.99
C PHE A 447 5.06 -13.47 22.66
N LEU A 448 4.45 -13.95 21.56
CA LEU A 448 4.63 -15.32 21.08
C LEU A 448 6.10 -15.63 20.75
N LYS A 449 6.80 -14.69 20.09
CA LYS A 449 8.22 -14.88 19.70
C LYS A 449 9.15 -14.97 20.91
N ILE A 450 8.86 -14.23 21.97
CA ILE A 450 9.60 -14.29 23.24
C ILE A 450 9.05 -15.33 24.23
N LYS A 451 8.08 -16.15 23.81
CA LYS A 451 7.44 -17.23 24.60
C LYS A 451 6.68 -16.76 25.85
N ASP A 452 6.20 -15.51 25.86
CA ASP A 452 5.29 -15.00 26.88
C ASP A 452 3.82 -15.26 26.47
N PHE A 453 3.38 -16.51 26.62
CA PHE A 453 2.05 -16.94 26.19
C PHE A 453 0.91 -16.24 26.92
N LYS A 454 1.12 -15.84 28.18
CA LYS A 454 0.10 -15.16 28.99
C LYS A 454 -0.20 -13.77 28.42
N ASN A 455 0.83 -12.97 28.17
CA ASN A 455 0.65 -11.65 27.59
C ASN A 455 0.24 -11.72 26.11
N ALA A 456 0.71 -12.73 25.37
CA ALA A 456 0.23 -13.00 24.01
C ALA A 456 -1.29 -13.23 23.98
N SER A 457 -1.80 -14.12 24.84
CA SER A 457 -3.23 -14.43 24.95
C SER A 457 -4.05 -13.19 25.30
N SER A 458 -3.58 -12.38 26.25
CA SER A 458 -4.22 -11.11 26.59
C SER A 458 -4.28 -10.15 25.39
N ALA A 459 -3.17 -9.97 24.68
CA ALA A 459 -3.10 -9.06 23.53
C ALA A 459 -4.05 -9.50 22.40
N PHE A 460 -4.05 -10.79 22.04
CA PHE A 460 -4.95 -11.31 21.02
C PHE A 460 -6.42 -11.27 21.45
N LYS A 461 -6.72 -11.49 22.74
CA LYS A 461 -8.09 -11.36 23.25
C LYS A 461 -8.59 -9.91 23.11
N ASN A 462 -7.78 -8.93 23.52
CA ASN A 462 -8.12 -7.52 23.34
C ASN A 462 -8.29 -7.15 21.86
N ALA A 463 -7.44 -7.69 20.97
CA ALA A 463 -7.59 -7.47 19.52
C ALA A 463 -8.87 -8.12 18.98
N HIS A 464 -9.25 -9.31 19.46
CA HIS A 464 -10.50 -10.00 19.12
C HIS A 464 -11.73 -9.23 19.58
N GLU A 465 -11.71 -8.63 20.77
CA GLU A 465 -12.80 -7.76 21.24
C GLU A 465 -13.02 -6.55 20.31
N LEU A 466 -11.97 -6.03 19.67
CA LEU A 466 -12.06 -4.93 18.72
C LEU A 466 -12.44 -5.36 17.29
N SER A 467 -12.07 -6.58 16.87
CA SER A 467 -12.34 -7.12 15.53
C SER A 467 -12.66 -8.63 15.62
N PRO A 468 -13.91 -9.01 15.93
CA PRO A 468 -14.23 -10.38 16.37
C PRO A 468 -14.18 -11.44 15.25
N TYR A 469 -14.20 -11.04 13.98
CA TYR A 469 -14.37 -11.96 12.85
C TYR A 469 -13.07 -12.36 12.15
N ASN A 470 -11.90 -12.02 12.71
CA ASN A 470 -10.61 -12.46 12.17
C ASN A 470 -10.34 -13.94 12.50
N VAL A 471 -10.35 -14.79 11.47
CA VAL A 471 -10.13 -16.25 11.52
C VAL A 471 -8.74 -16.58 12.06
N ASP A 472 -7.68 -16.00 11.49
CA ASP A 472 -6.29 -16.29 11.90
C ASP A 472 -6.05 -15.96 13.39
N ARG A 473 -6.67 -14.90 13.90
CA ARG A 473 -6.61 -14.54 15.32
C ARG A 473 -7.39 -15.53 16.19
N MET A 474 -8.57 -15.94 15.76
CA MET A 474 -9.36 -16.97 16.46
C MET A 474 -8.58 -18.29 16.54
N LEU A 475 -7.95 -18.73 15.44
CA LEU A 475 -7.09 -19.92 15.42
C LEU A 475 -5.89 -19.79 16.37
N THR A 476 -5.29 -18.60 16.45
CA THR A 476 -4.21 -18.30 17.40
C THR A 476 -4.70 -18.39 18.85
N LEU A 477 -5.87 -17.82 19.16
CA LEU A 477 -6.48 -17.91 20.50
C LEU A 477 -6.86 -19.34 20.88
N ILE A 478 -7.42 -20.13 19.95
CA ILE A 478 -7.71 -21.55 20.15
C ILE A 478 -6.41 -22.30 20.50
N SER A 479 -5.35 -22.07 19.73
CA SER A 479 -4.03 -22.68 19.98
C SER A 479 -3.48 -22.34 21.37
N LEU A 480 -3.58 -21.07 21.77
CA LEU A 480 -3.15 -20.63 23.10
C LEU A 480 -4.00 -21.23 24.23
N TYR A 481 -5.31 -21.39 24.03
CA TYR A 481 -6.16 -22.05 25.01
C TYR A 481 -5.94 -23.56 25.10
N ILE A 482 -5.61 -24.22 24.00
CA ILE A 482 -5.18 -25.63 24.02
C ILE A 482 -3.89 -25.77 24.84
N GLU A 483 -2.90 -24.90 24.62
CA GLU A 483 -1.62 -24.93 25.34
C GLU A 483 -1.76 -24.61 26.83
N ASP A 484 -2.70 -23.74 27.19
CA ASP A 484 -3.09 -23.43 28.57
C ASP A 484 -3.94 -24.55 29.22
N GLY A 485 -4.44 -25.51 28.43
CA GLY A 485 -5.36 -26.56 28.88
C GLY A 485 -6.81 -26.10 29.07
N SER A 486 -7.13 -24.86 28.70
CA SER A 486 -8.48 -24.27 28.71
C SER A 486 -9.34 -24.77 27.53
N LEU A 487 -9.58 -26.08 27.44
CA LEU A 487 -10.21 -26.74 26.28
C LEU A 487 -11.66 -26.28 25.99
N GLU A 488 -12.42 -25.90 27.02
CA GLU A 488 -13.79 -25.39 26.87
C GLU A 488 -13.80 -24.03 26.16
N LYS A 489 -12.87 -23.13 26.52
CA LYS A 489 -12.72 -21.83 25.86
C LYS A 489 -12.27 -21.99 24.41
N ALA A 490 -11.36 -22.93 24.16
CA ALA A 490 -10.95 -23.30 22.81
C ALA A 490 -12.15 -23.77 21.97
N THR A 491 -13.04 -24.57 22.56
CA THR A 491 -14.27 -25.05 21.92
C THR A 491 -15.24 -23.91 21.60
N GLU A 492 -15.42 -22.97 22.53
CA GLU A 492 -16.30 -21.81 22.32
C GLU A 492 -15.85 -20.95 21.14
N ILE A 493 -14.55 -20.64 21.05
CA ILE A 493 -14.01 -19.87 19.91
C ILE A 493 -14.07 -20.70 18.62
N LEU A 494 -13.84 -22.01 18.69
CA LEU A 494 -13.95 -22.88 17.52
C LEU A 494 -15.37 -22.86 16.92
N GLN A 495 -16.42 -22.88 17.75
CA GLN A 495 -17.78 -22.76 17.23
C GLN A 495 -17.99 -21.41 16.52
N LYS A 496 -17.43 -20.32 17.04
CA LYS A 496 -17.50 -19.00 16.39
C LYS A 496 -16.74 -18.97 15.07
N VAL A 497 -15.52 -19.52 15.00
CA VAL A 497 -14.74 -19.51 13.74
C VAL A 497 -15.41 -20.34 12.64
N LYS A 498 -16.09 -21.44 13.00
CA LYS A 498 -16.87 -22.25 12.04
C LYS A 498 -18.05 -21.48 11.44
N THR A 499 -18.65 -20.54 12.17
CA THR A 499 -19.68 -19.66 11.57
C THR A 499 -19.13 -18.70 10.52
N VAL A 500 -17.83 -18.44 10.52
CA VAL A 500 -17.16 -17.56 9.57
C VAL A 500 -16.65 -18.36 8.37
N ASP A 501 -15.88 -19.43 8.61
CA ASP A 501 -15.23 -20.23 7.57
C ASP A 501 -14.99 -21.69 8.01
N GLU A 502 -16.05 -22.48 8.16
CA GLU A 502 -15.97 -23.90 8.56
C GLU A 502 -15.13 -24.77 7.62
N LYS A 503 -15.08 -24.44 6.32
CA LYS A 503 -14.41 -25.26 5.30
C LYS A 503 -12.95 -24.88 5.07
N ARG A 504 -12.37 -23.97 5.86
CA ARG A 504 -10.95 -23.61 5.76
C ARG A 504 -10.11 -24.76 6.29
N GLN A 505 -9.07 -25.18 5.56
CA GLN A 505 -8.24 -26.32 5.94
C GLN A 505 -7.65 -26.17 7.36
N ASP A 506 -7.13 -24.99 7.71
CA ASP A 506 -6.58 -24.73 9.04
C ASP A 506 -7.62 -24.65 10.18
N VAL A 507 -8.88 -24.37 9.86
CA VAL A 507 -10.00 -24.49 10.82
C VAL A 507 -10.26 -25.97 11.12
N ILE A 508 -10.26 -26.82 10.09
CA ILE A 508 -10.40 -28.27 10.25
C ILE A 508 -9.19 -28.86 10.99
N GLU A 509 -7.97 -28.38 10.69
CA GLU A 509 -6.75 -28.80 11.40
C GLU A 509 -6.81 -28.46 12.89
N ILE A 510 -7.21 -27.23 13.25
CA ILE A 510 -7.29 -26.86 14.68
C ILE A 510 -8.42 -27.61 15.41
N GLU A 511 -9.53 -27.88 14.73
CA GLU A 511 -10.63 -28.70 15.26
C GLU A 511 -10.13 -30.14 15.52
N CYS A 512 -9.37 -30.70 14.59
CA CYS A 512 -8.74 -32.00 14.75
C CYS A 512 -7.76 -32.02 15.93
N ARG A 513 -6.88 -31.02 16.05
CA ARG A 513 -5.97 -30.88 17.19
C ARG A 513 -6.73 -30.84 18.52
N LEU A 514 -7.80 -30.06 18.60
CA LEU A 514 -8.62 -29.96 19.81
C LEU A 514 -9.29 -31.29 20.16
N ALA A 515 -9.83 -32.02 19.16
CA ALA A 515 -10.43 -33.33 19.37
C ALA A 515 -9.41 -34.36 19.88
N ILE A 516 -8.17 -34.34 19.37
CA ILE A 516 -7.07 -35.20 19.85
C ILE A 516 -6.74 -34.90 21.31
N GLU A 517 -6.65 -33.63 21.70
CA GLU A 517 -6.38 -33.23 23.09
C GLU A 517 -7.50 -33.66 24.04
N LYS A 518 -8.75 -33.59 23.60
CA LYS A 518 -9.91 -34.11 24.32
C LYS A 518 -10.02 -35.64 24.29
N SER A 519 -9.16 -36.33 23.55
CA SER A 519 -9.20 -37.78 23.33
C SER A 519 -10.48 -38.26 22.61
N GLU A 520 -11.12 -37.39 21.83
CA GLU A 520 -12.32 -37.67 21.03
C GLU A 520 -11.94 -38.37 19.71
N THR A 521 -11.48 -39.62 19.80
CA THR A 521 -10.84 -40.35 18.68
C THR A 521 -11.72 -40.41 17.43
N SER A 522 -13.00 -40.75 17.59
CA SER A 522 -13.94 -40.89 16.46
C SER A 522 -14.22 -39.57 15.73
N SER A 523 -14.18 -38.44 16.45
CA SER A 523 -14.30 -37.11 15.86
C SER A 523 -13.02 -36.75 15.10
N ALA A 524 -11.87 -36.94 15.73
CA ALA A 524 -10.56 -36.69 15.13
C ALA A 524 -10.34 -37.48 13.83
N THR A 525 -10.73 -38.76 13.78
CA THR A 525 -10.64 -39.59 12.56
C THR A 525 -11.47 -39.04 11.41
N LYS A 526 -12.70 -38.56 11.67
CA LYS A 526 -13.54 -37.94 10.63
C LYS A 526 -12.91 -36.66 10.10
N LEU A 527 -12.36 -35.83 10.99
CA LEU A 527 -11.72 -34.57 10.61
C LEU A 527 -10.47 -34.79 9.77
N PHE A 528 -9.65 -35.81 10.09
CA PHE A 528 -8.52 -36.19 9.24
C PHE A 528 -8.95 -36.53 7.82
N GLN A 529 -10.08 -37.23 7.64
CA GLN A 529 -10.60 -37.58 6.32
C GLN A 529 -11.11 -36.37 5.52
N MET A 530 -11.38 -35.24 6.17
CA MET A 530 -11.83 -34.01 5.52
C MET A 530 -10.67 -33.11 5.05
N LEU A 531 -9.44 -33.39 5.47
CA LEU A 531 -8.27 -32.58 5.12
C LEU A 531 -7.72 -32.98 3.74
N ASP A 532 -7.31 -31.97 2.96
CA ASP A 532 -6.67 -32.21 1.65
C ASP A 532 -5.27 -32.84 1.83
N SER A 533 -4.62 -32.58 2.96
CA SER A 533 -3.32 -33.14 3.34
C SER A 533 -3.21 -33.30 4.85
N LEU A 534 -2.64 -34.42 5.31
CA LEU A 534 -2.37 -34.63 6.74
C LEU A 534 -1.03 -34.01 7.18
N SER A 535 -0.24 -33.47 6.25
CA SER A 535 1.10 -32.95 6.54
C SER A 535 1.10 -31.78 7.54
N GLY A 536 0.16 -30.84 7.40
CA GLY A 536 0.05 -29.67 8.27
C GLY A 536 -0.29 -30.06 9.71
N ILE A 537 -1.39 -30.79 9.90
CA ILE A 537 -1.81 -31.28 11.23
C ILE A 537 -0.76 -32.20 11.88
N VAL A 538 -0.13 -33.13 11.14
CA VAL A 538 0.94 -33.98 11.69
C VAL A 538 2.15 -33.16 12.11
N GLY A 539 2.53 -32.15 11.32
CA GLY A 539 3.58 -31.20 11.68
C GLY A 539 3.23 -30.41 12.94
N MET A 540 1.98 -29.96 13.08
CA MET A 540 1.50 -29.24 14.25
C MET A 540 1.54 -30.08 15.53
N ILE A 541 1.03 -31.32 15.47
CA ILE A 541 1.09 -32.30 16.57
C ILE A 541 2.54 -32.55 16.98
N ASN A 542 3.43 -32.71 16.00
CA ASN A 542 4.85 -32.92 16.28
C ASN A 542 5.48 -31.72 16.99
N ASN A 543 5.22 -30.49 16.52
CA ASN A 543 5.77 -29.29 17.14
C ASN A 543 5.28 -29.12 18.59
N ASP A 544 4.01 -29.40 18.85
CA ASP A 544 3.42 -29.34 20.20
C ASP A 544 4.04 -30.40 21.12
N ALA A 545 4.04 -31.66 20.70
CA ALA A 545 4.62 -32.75 21.49
C ALA A 545 6.10 -32.51 21.80
N VAL A 546 6.88 -32.06 20.81
CA VAL A 546 8.29 -31.70 20.99
C VAL A 546 8.45 -30.52 21.95
N SER A 547 7.60 -29.49 21.87
CA SER A 547 7.62 -28.34 22.78
C SER A 547 7.37 -28.77 24.24
N ARG A 548 6.39 -29.63 24.48
CA ARG A 548 6.07 -30.18 25.81
C ARG A 548 7.24 -30.99 26.37
N ILE A 549 7.85 -31.83 25.54
CA ILE A 549 9.03 -32.64 25.91
C ILE A 549 10.20 -31.74 26.32
N HIS A 550 10.51 -30.69 25.55
CA HIS A 550 11.59 -29.75 25.92
C HIS A 550 11.26 -28.93 27.18
N SER A 551 9.98 -28.72 27.47
CA SER A 551 9.52 -28.02 28.67
C SER A 551 9.41 -28.95 29.89
N GLY A 552 9.94 -30.17 29.81
CA GLY A 552 9.91 -31.17 30.90
C GLY A 552 8.57 -31.89 31.07
N LYS A 553 7.56 -31.60 30.24
CA LYS A 553 6.22 -32.23 30.27
C LYS A 553 6.18 -33.47 29.36
N TYR A 554 7.08 -34.42 29.60
CA TYR A 554 7.31 -35.58 28.75
C TYR A 554 6.07 -36.45 28.54
N GLU A 555 5.38 -36.80 29.63
CA GLU A 555 4.18 -37.65 29.58
C GLU A 555 3.07 -37.06 28.70
N GLN A 556 2.91 -35.73 28.73
CA GLN A 556 1.92 -35.04 27.92
C GLN A 556 2.25 -35.10 26.43
N GLY A 557 3.53 -34.93 26.06
CA GLY A 557 3.98 -35.05 24.67
C GLY A 557 3.83 -36.48 24.12
N ILE A 558 4.20 -37.48 24.93
CA ILE A 558 4.02 -38.91 24.57
C ILE A 558 2.54 -39.26 24.43
N LYS A 559 1.69 -38.82 25.37
CA LYS A 559 0.23 -39.01 25.31
C LYS A 559 -0.35 -38.42 24.03
N LEU A 560 0.10 -37.23 23.62
CA LEU A 560 -0.35 -36.58 22.40
C LEU A 560 -0.05 -37.42 21.15
N TYR A 561 1.16 -37.96 21.02
CA TYR A 561 1.49 -38.88 19.93
C TYR A 561 0.62 -40.14 19.93
N HIS A 562 0.37 -40.74 21.09
CA HIS A 562 -0.53 -41.92 21.18
C HIS A 562 -1.95 -41.60 20.72
N GLN A 563 -2.50 -40.44 21.13
CA GLN A 563 -3.83 -40.04 20.70
C GLN A 563 -3.89 -39.72 19.20
N ALA A 564 -2.84 -39.11 18.66
CA ALA A 564 -2.72 -38.89 17.22
C ALA A 564 -2.72 -40.22 16.45
N LEU A 565 -1.93 -41.21 16.88
CA LEU A 565 -1.87 -42.53 16.25
C LEU A 565 -3.18 -43.30 16.30
N LYS A 566 -3.93 -43.20 17.41
CA LYS A 566 -5.26 -43.80 17.52
C LYS A 566 -6.29 -43.18 16.59
N SER A 567 -6.10 -41.90 16.26
CA SER A 567 -7.07 -41.11 15.50
C SER A 567 -6.77 -41.08 14.00
N LEU A 568 -5.51 -41.29 13.60
CA LEU A 568 -5.10 -41.30 12.20
C LEU A 568 -5.83 -42.40 11.40
N PRO A 569 -6.23 -42.13 10.15
CA PRO A 569 -6.81 -43.15 9.27
C PRO A 569 -5.84 -44.33 9.04
N GLU A 570 -6.35 -45.56 9.04
CA GLU A 570 -5.52 -46.78 8.95
C GLU A 570 -4.72 -46.88 7.64
N ASP A 571 -5.24 -46.30 6.56
CA ASP A 571 -4.62 -46.25 5.23
C ASP A 571 -3.51 -45.19 5.11
N SER A 572 -3.36 -44.31 6.11
CA SER A 572 -2.35 -43.24 6.15
C SER A 572 -0.97 -43.74 6.61
N ILE A 573 -0.47 -44.81 5.98
CA ILE A 573 0.74 -45.55 6.38
C ILE A 573 1.96 -44.62 6.54
N GLU A 574 2.17 -43.69 5.60
CA GLU A 574 3.29 -42.74 5.66
C GLU A 574 3.21 -41.83 6.90
N TYR A 575 2.03 -41.27 7.20
CA TYR A 575 1.84 -40.39 8.35
C TYR A 575 1.93 -41.15 9.67
N CYS A 576 1.36 -42.36 9.73
CA CYS A 576 1.52 -43.27 10.86
C CYS A 576 3.01 -43.57 11.11
N ALA A 577 3.80 -43.82 10.07
CA ALA A 577 5.24 -44.01 10.19
C ALA A 577 5.96 -42.75 10.71
N ILE A 578 5.59 -41.56 10.22
CA ILE A 578 6.17 -40.29 10.69
C ILE A 578 5.89 -40.07 12.18
N VAL A 579 4.63 -40.21 12.61
CA VAL A 579 4.24 -40.00 14.01
C VAL A 579 4.90 -41.03 14.93
N ASN A 580 4.98 -42.30 14.53
CA ASN A 580 5.67 -43.33 15.31
C ASN A 580 7.18 -43.11 15.42
N TYR A 581 7.81 -42.57 14.37
CA TYR A 581 9.23 -42.23 14.43
C TYR A 581 9.48 -41.16 15.49
N ASN A 582 8.65 -40.12 15.48
CA ASN A 582 8.75 -39.02 16.43
C ASN A 582 8.42 -39.46 17.87
N LEU A 583 7.46 -40.38 18.04
CA LEU A 583 7.19 -41.02 19.33
C LEU A 583 8.40 -41.84 19.82
N GLY A 584 9.03 -42.64 18.94
CA GLY A 584 10.26 -43.34 19.26
C GLY A 584 11.38 -42.39 19.70
N LEU A 585 11.56 -41.28 18.98
CA LEU A 585 12.53 -40.23 19.33
C LEU A 585 12.20 -39.58 20.68
N ALA A 586 10.92 -39.38 20.99
CA ALA A 586 10.47 -38.86 22.28
C ALA A 586 10.85 -39.80 23.44
N TYR A 587 10.62 -41.11 23.30
CA TYR A 587 11.04 -42.10 24.29
C TYR A 587 12.55 -42.12 24.49
N ALA A 588 13.32 -42.07 23.39
CA ALA A 588 14.77 -42.05 23.48
C ALA A 588 15.30 -40.79 24.17
N ARG A 589 14.70 -39.62 23.93
CA ARG A 589 15.02 -38.36 24.63
C ARG A 589 14.66 -38.40 26.11
N TYR A 590 13.61 -39.13 26.48
CA TYR A 590 13.23 -39.37 27.87
C TYR A 590 14.18 -40.37 28.57
N GLY A 591 14.93 -41.16 27.80
CA GLY A 591 15.85 -42.19 28.30
C GLY A 591 15.26 -43.60 28.33
N ASP A 592 14.02 -43.78 27.85
CA ASP A 592 13.39 -45.08 27.72
C ASP A 592 13.75 -45.71 26.36
N LEU A 593 14.97 -46.24 26.29
CA LEU A 593 15.51 -46.84 25.07
C LEU A 593 14.76 -48.12 24.69
N ASP A 594 14.23 -48.86 25.67
CA ASP A 594 13.45 -50.07 25.44
C ASP A 594 12.11 -49.75 24.75
N GLN A 595 11.36 -48.76 25.24
CA GLN A 595 10.12 -48.31 24.58
C GLN A 595 10.39 -47.67 23.22
N CYS A 596 11.51 -46.95 23.07
CA CYS A 596 11.94 -46.45 21.77
C CYS A 596 12.08 -47.61 20.77
N LEU A 597 12.88 -48.63 21.11
CA LEU A 597 13.14 -49.76 20.23
C LEU A 597 11.86 -50.55 19.92
N ASN A 598 11.03 -50.80 20.93
CA ASN A 598 9.74 -51.48 20.77
C ASN A 598 8.81 -50.72 19.81
N THR A 599 8.72 -49.41 19.95
CA THR A 599 7.92 -48.54 19.07
C THR A 599 8.41 -48.61 17.63
N LEU A 600 9.72 -48.55 17.42
CA LEU A 600 10.31 -48.55 16.08
C LEU A 600 10.19 -49.92 15.40
N ILE A 601 10.33 -51.03 16.13
CA ILE A 601 10.25 -52.39 15.56
C ILE A 601 8.82 -52.74 15.13
N LYS A 602 7.82 -52.29 15.89
CA LYS A 602 6.42 -52.68 15.67
C LYS A 602 5.86 -52.31 14.28
N ILE A 603 6.37 -51.25 13.66
CA ILE A 603 5.81 -50.71 12.41
C ILE A 603 6.71 -50.89 11.20
N ASN A 604 8.04 -50.93 11.40
CA ASN A 604 9.08 -51.07 10.38
C ASN A 604 8.63 -50.69 8.95
N PRO A 605 8.51 -49.38 8.63
CA PRO A 605 7.86 -48.92 7.41
C PRO A 605 8.57 -49.46 6.16
N PRO A 606 7.87 -49.73 5.04
CA PRO A 606 8.51 -50.21 3.82
C PRO A 606 9.55 -49.23 3.26
N SER A 607 10.53 -49.75 2.51
CA SER A 607 11.66 -48.99 1.96
C SER A 607 11.27 -47.86 1.01
N THR A 608 10.05 -47.89 0.49
CA THR A 608 9.46 -46.86 -0.37
C THR A 608 9.09 -45.57 0.39
N ILE A 609 8.97 -45.62 1.72
CA ILE A 609 8.62 -44.46 2.54
C ILE A 609 9.87 -43.64 2.87
N LYS A 610 9.80 -42.31 2.70
CA LYS A 610 10.92 -41.38 2.89
C LYS A 610 11.64 -41.51 4.24
N ILE A 611 10.91 -41.86 5.31
CA ILE A 611 11.47 -41.95 6.67
C ILE A 611 12.13 -43.30 7.00
N HIS A 612 12.07 -44.29 6.10
CA HIS A 612 12.58 -45.65 6.34
C HIS A 612 14.06 -45.68 6.77
N GLN A 613 14.93 -44.95 6.08
CA GLN A 613 16.36 -44.89 6.43
C GLN A 613 16.60 -44.29 7.82
N LYS A 614 15.77 -43.31 8.22
CA LYS A 614 15.83 -42.71 9.56
C LYS A 614 15.40 -43.71 10.64
N TYR A 615 14.43 -44.58 10.36
CA TYR A 615 14.03 -45.66 11.26
C TYR A 615 15.19 -46.62 11.52
N LEU A 616 15.80 -47.16 10.46
CA LEU A 616 16.92 -48.10 10.58
C LEU A 616 18.08 -47.48 11.34
N SER A 617 18.46 -46.25 11.00
CA SER A 617 19.55 -45.54 11.67
C SER A 617 19.28 -45.33 13.17
N LEU A 618 18.04 -44.96 13.55
CA LEU A 618 17.70 -44.77 14.95
C LEU A 618 17.65 -46.12 15.70
N GLN A 619 17.10 -47.17 15.08
CA GLN A 619 17.07 -48.51 15.66
C GLN A 619 18.49 -49.04 15.96
N GLU A 620 19.42 -48.90 15.01
CA GLU A 620 20.82 -49.32 15.22
C GLU A 620 21.47 -48.54 16.36
N LYS A 621 21.35 -47.21 16.37
CA LYS A 621 21.91 -46.36 17.44
C LYS A 621 21.37 -46.72 18.82
N VAL A 622 20.07 -47.00 18.91
CA VAL A 622 19.40 -47.39 20.16
C VAL A 622 19.88 -48.78 20.60
N ARG A 623 19.96 -49.77 19.69
CA ARG A 623 20.50 -51.12 20.00
C ARG A 623 21.93 -51.06 20.51
N THR A 624 22.80 -50.30 19.83
CA THR A 624 24.19 -50.14 20.25
C THR A 624 24.29 -49.48 21.63
N SER A 625 23.45 -48.48 21.90
CA SER A 625 23.43 -47.80 23.20
C SER A 625 22.95 -48.69 24.33
N ILE A 626 21.89 -49.50 24.10
CA ILE A 626 21.40 -50.50 25.06
C ILE A 626 22.49 -51.54 25.35
N ASN A 627 23.14 -52.08 24.32
CA ASN A 627 24.17 -53.11 24.47
C ASN A 627 25.44 -52.61 25.20
N ASN A 628 25.81 -51.35 24.99
CA ASN A 628 27.02 -50.76 25.55
C ASN A 628 26.77 -50.05 26.90
N GLY A 629 25.52 -49.93 27.35
CA GLY A 629 25.16 -49.18 28.55
C GLY A 629 25.44 -47.68 28.46
N THR A 630 25.56 -47.13 27.25
CA THR A 630 25.89 -45.72 27.01
C THR A 630 24.63 -44.89 26.79
N LYS A 631 24.61 -43.66 27.31
CA LYS A 631 23.51 -42.73 27.08
C LYS A 631 23.51 -42.25 25.62
N LEU A 632 22.34 -42.23 25.00
CA LEU A 632 22.19 -41.80 23.60
C LEU A 632 22.22 -40.26 23.54
N GLU A 633 23.33 -39.69 23.06
CA GLU A 633 23.47 -38.25 22.90
C GLU A 633 22.79 -37.79 21.61
N PHE A 634 21.83 -36.88 21.75
CA PHE A 634 21.24 -36.17 20.63
C PHE A 634 22.00 -34.85 20.46
N GLN A 635 22.56 -34.60 19.28
CA GLN A 635 22.99 -33.23 18.95
C GLN A 635 21.79 -32.31 19.12
N GLU A 636 21.90 -31.32 20.01
CA GLU A 636 20.95 -30.22 20.02
C GLU A 636 20.90 -29.64 18.61
N MET A 637 19.71 -29.58 18.02
CA MET A 637 19.54 -28.83 16.78
C MET A 637 19.92 -27.40 17.10
N ALA A 638 21.11 -26.99 16.66
CA ALA A 638 21.51 -25.60 16.69
C ALA A 638 20.39 -24.78 16.08
N VAL A 639 19.81 -23.88 16.87
CA VAL A 639 19.05 -22.75 16.33
C VAL A 639 20.02 -22.10 15.35
N LYS A 640 19.72 -22.16 14.05
CA LYS A 640 20.47 -21.42 13.05
C LYS A 640 20.43 -19.95 13.46
N LYS A 641 21.50 -19.48 14.10
CA LYS A 641 21.81 -18.05 14.13
C LYS A 641 21.93 -17.65 12.67
N VAL A 642 21.08 -16.73 12.25
CA VAL A 642 21.19 -16.07 10.96
C VAL A 642 22.57 -15.44 10.92
N GLU A 643 23.41 -15.93 10.00
CA GLU A 643 24.72 -15.36 9.75
C GLU A 643 24.54 -13.92 9.28
N SER A 644 25.27 -13.02 9.93
CA SER A 644 25.43 -11.63 9.51
C SER A 644 26.09 -11.59 8.13
N VAL A 645 25.44 -10.90 7.20
CA VAL A 645 25.95 -10.65 5.84
C VAL A 645 27.26 -9.84 5.91
N PRO A 646 28.29 -10.18 5.11
CA PRO A 646 29.53 -9.41 5.06
C PRO A 646 29.30 -7.99 4.54
N ALA A 647 30.03 -7.04 5.10
CA ALA A 647 30.16 -5.71 4.54
C ALA A 647 31.06 -5.78 3.30
N GLU A 648 30.50 -5.53 2.12
CA GLU A 648 31.28 -5.32 0.89
C GLU A 648 31.10 -3.89 0.36
N ASP A 649 32.24 -3.21 0.40
CA ASP A 649 32.84 -2.28 -0.54
C ASP A 649 32.12 -1.04 -1.06
N LYS A 650 32.85 0.06 -0.84
CA LYS A 650 32.60 1.42 -1.26
C LYS A 650 32.67 1.53 -2.78
N VAL A 651 31.51 1.76 -3.40
CA VAL A 651 31.40 2.28 -4.75
C VAL A 651 31.64 3.80 -4.71
N THR A 652 32.65 4.27 -5.41
CA THR A 652 32.88 5.69 -5.71
C THR A 652 31.85 6.15 -6.75
N TYR A 653 30.97 7.06 -6.33
CA TYR A 653 29.90 7.63 -7.15
C TYR A 653 30.40 8.85 -7.95
N THR A 654 29.94 8.98 -9.19
CA THR A 654 30.08 10.22 -9.96
C THR A 654 29.06 11.28 -9.48
N PHE A 655 29.28 12.56 -9.79
CA PHE A 655 28.45 13.69 -9.34
C PHE A 655 26.94 13.52 -9.68
N GLU A 656 26.63 12.84 -10.79
CA GLU A 656 25.25 12.49 -11.20
C GLU A 656 24.59 11.43 -10.29
N GLU A 657 25.37 10.56 -9.66
CA GLU A 657 24.87 9.52 -8.77
C GLU A 657 24.69 10.00 -7.32
N ILE A 658 25.41 11.06 -6.93
CA ILE A 658 25.24 11.74 -5.62
C ILE A 658 23.87 12.45 -5.55
N ILE A 659 23.39 13.01 -6.66
CA ILE A 659 22.05 13.63 -6.75
C ILE A 659 20.94 12.58 -6.56
N LYS A 660 21.19 11.31 -6.91
CA LYS A 660 20.22 10.21 -6.76
C LYS A 660 20.12 9.66 -5.33
N LYS A 661 21.11 9.92 -4.46
CA LYS A 661 21.27 9.22 -3.17
C LYS A 661 20.99 10.07 -1.92
N PHE A 662 20.80 11.39 -2.04
CA PHE A 662 20.66 12.30 -0.88
C PHE A 662 19.27 12.94 -0.67
N GLY A 663 18.18 12.32 -1.12
CA GLY A 663 16.84 12.66 -0.58
C GLY A 663 16.38 14.11 -0.78
N ILE A 664 17.01 14.87 -1.69
CA ILE A 664 16.48 16.14 -2.17
C ILE A 664 15.84 15.84 -3.53
N LYS A 665 14.51 15.76 -3.58
CA LYS A 665 13.80 15.72 -4.87
C LYS A 665 13.86 17.12 -5.47
N LYS A 666 14.87 17.39 -6.32
CA LYS A 666 14.78 18.51 -7.28
C LYS A 666 13.42 18.37 -8.02
N GLY A 667 12.58 19.41 -7.99
CA GLY A 667 11.24 19.43 -8.59
C GLY A 667 10.17 18.50 -7.96
N LEU A 668 9.83 18.72 -6.69
CA LEU A 668 8.44 18.54 -6.21
C LEU A 668 7.50 19.64 -6.76
N ARG A 669 8.00 20.48 -7.67
CA ARG A 669 7.32 21.65 -8.22
C ARG A 669 7.11 21.50 -9.72
N CYS A 670 5.86 21.74 -10.13
CA CYS A 670 5.53 22.51 -11.33
C CYS A 670 5.98 21.96 -12.69
N CYS A 671 5.64 20.69 -12.93
CA CYS A 671 5.82 19.94 -14.19
C CYS A 671 7.21 19.37 -14.47
N TYR A 672 8.22 19.57 -13.60
CA TYR A 672 9.57 18.96 -13.76
C TYR A 672 9.55 17.46 -14.07
N LYS A 673 8.65 16.71 -13.45
CA LYS A 673 8.55 15.24 -13.60
C LYS A 673 7.64 14.78 -14.74
N ILE A 674 7.00 15.71 -15.44
CA ILE A 674 5.88 15.44 -16.36
C ILE A 674 6.22 15.85 -17.79
N TYR A 675 6.97 16.95 -17.96
CA TYR A 675 7.37 17.43 -19.28
C TYR A 675 8.81 16.97 -19.59
N TYR A 676 8.94 15.98 -20.47
CA TYR A 676 10.21 15.62 -21.11
C TYR A 676 10.13 16.00 -22.59
N ARG A 677 11.11 16.75 -23.10
CA ARG A 677 11.19 17.12 -24.52
C ARG A 677 11.28 15.87 -25.40
N SER A 678 10.54 15.84 -26.50
CA SER A 678 10.90 14.99 -27.63
C SER A 678 12.17 15.55 -28.32
N GLU A 679 13.00 14.67 -28.89
CA GLU A 679 14.31 15.01 -29.48
C GLU A 679 14.24 16.09 -30.57
N ASP A 680 13.08 16.32 -31.17
CA ASP A 680 12.89 17.31 -32.25
C ASP A 680 12.99 18.77 -31.80
N VAL A 681 12.81 19.07 -30.50
CA VAL A 681 12.88 20.45 -29.96
C VAL A 681 14.32 20.87 -29.63
N MET A 682 15.27 19.93 -29.52
CA MET A 682 16.69 20.24 -29.23
C MET A 682 17.47 20.80 -30.42
N LYS A 683 16.86 20.89 -31.61
CA LYS A 683 17.50 21.42 -32.83
C LYS A 683 17.25 22.92 -33.07
N LEU A 684 16.53 23.59 -32.18
CA LEU A 684 16.27 25.04 -32.16
C LEU A 684 16.99 25.67 -30.97
#